data_AF-A0A7C4DKB2-F1
#
_entry.id   AF-A0A7C4DKB2-F1
#
_cell.length_a   1.000
_cell.length_b   1.000
_cell.length_c   1.000
_cell.angle_alpha   90.00
_cell.angle_beta   90.00
_cell.angle_gamma   90.00
#
_symmetry.space_group_name_H-M   'P 1'
#
loop_
_entity.id
_entity.type
_entity.pdbx_description
1 polymer ?
#
loop_
_entity_poly.entity_id
_entity_poly.type
_entity_poly.pdbx_seq_one_letter_code
_entity_poly.pdbx_strand_id
1 'polypeptide(L)'
;MSEHRVVVAHEHDRDDCRADHLFHVQSLPVKIGQMVEVGQVLCVLADHCELFVEGRAFEDDLAALRRAVENDWEVSAASAGDGESIEGLKVLYLADRVDEPSRTFRFYLRLVNRIEQERRNETGLRFIDWRYKPGQRVELNVPVERWENRVVLPAQAVVREGPECYVYRQEGSRFERVAVHLEYQDRRSAVIAAVSLFASFIAVIAVGSEDKIDQMTITQYLTEAGRLSVAQPMVFIGALIGGVVPFLFSSMLIRAVGRAALTADLENSHSGNISMRVRDAAGRDCLAITATGSQKGELTPDKICYPALTETNYGHYKASSETDIHAMILQLPGAKATVHGHTKWANVVTLDDEEMPKTNPRAALRPVDALGARHLVEVPVDWYPVACGSKEMADGIALRLKDRSACMVQAHGVFARGGSLEEALFNLCLSEHSGYVLHLLGLLGADLAGIRKKLDELRPWLDQALPAYGDEAHGRVDFADEPDTVELFLTEGFRAFESRYSPFHTGSMSIKTAGTLLYMPHAVMPHDLPGPMLELPLKGGDEAEARWGWDLKMSRIIYQETPLKALSHFYPAEVEAVSLSRLDDLGRGTPKIVPIDAEGGFLYPSVPILPPDPDPDLLVRALMDYKITAVAFGGVWAAGEQSVGETLRHVSSLKDISFYRIMAKSKKLNLERMEPERAKVW
;
A
#
# COMPACT_ATOMS: atom_id res chain seq x y z
N MET A 1 24.70 -22.38 -70.48
CA MET A 1 25.64 -21.98 -69.42
C MET A 1 26.15 -20.61 -69.80
N SER A 2 25.61 -19.56 -69.17
CA SER A 2 26.00 -18.17 -69.41
C SER A 2 27.31 -17.89 -68.68
N GLU A 3 28.37 -17.63 -69.44
CA GLU A 3 29.66 -17.18 -68.90
C GLU A 3 29.51 -15.73 -68.42
N HIS A 4 29.64 -15.51 -67.10
CA HIS A 4 29.67 -14.18 -66.50
C HIS A 4 31.07 -13.57 -66.69
N ARG A 5 31.15 -12.45 -67.43
CA ARG A 5 32.38 -11.66 -67.61
C ARG A 5 32.28 -10.37 -66.80
N VAL A 6 33.37 -9.91 -66.19
CA VAL A 6 33.48 -8.56 -65.60
C VAL A 6 34.37 -7.74 -66.52
N VAL A 7 33.88 -6.58 -67.00
CA VAL A 7 34.66 -5.63 -67.81
C VAL A 7 35.04 -4.46 -66.92
N VAL A 8 36.33 -4.11 -66.86
CA VAL A 8 36.83 -2.93 -66.12
C VAL A 8 37.34 -1.88 -67.11
N ALA A 9 36.91 -0.63 -66.96
CA ALA A 9 37.60 0.57 -67.45
C ALA A 9 37.28 1.77 -66.52
N HIS A 10 38.24 2.68 -66.36
CA HIS A 10 38.47 3.58 -65.21
C HIS A 10 38.54 5.09 -65.64
N GLU A 11 38.51 6.02 -64.65
CA GLU A 11 38.85 7.50 -64.60
C GLU A 11 37.71 8.53 -64.83
N HIS A 12 37.56 9.70 -64.17
CA HIS A 12 38.03 10.36 -62.92
C HIS A 12 37.13 11.62 -62.63
N ASP A 13 37.20 12.14 -61.39
CA ASP A 13 37.13 13.57 -60.97
C ASP A 13 35.89 14.10 -60.20
N ARG A 14 36.17 14.46 -58.92
CA ARG A 14 35.42 15.24 -57.90
C ARG A 14 34.29 14.58 -57.08
N ASP A 15 34.63 14.35 -55.81
CA ASP A 15 33.85 14.47 -54.56
C ASP A 15 32.37 14.04 -54.56
N ASP A 16 32.11 12.73 -54.57
CA ASP A 16 31.41 11.99 -53.50
C ASP A 16 31.04 10.57 -53.98
N CYS A 17 31.95 9.61 -53.77
CA CYS A 17 31.61 8.18 -53.87
C CYS A 17 32.66 7.36 -53.10
N ARG A 18 32.28 6.76 -51.96
CA ARG A 18 33.17 5.89 -51.16
C ARG A 18 32.80 4.41 -51.34
N ALA A 19 32.86 3.90 -52.57
CA ALA A 19 33.24 2.54 -52.96
C ALA A 19 33.08 2.36 -54.49
N ASP A 20 33.98 1.61 -55.13
CA ASP A 20 33.87 1.24 -56.55
C ASP A 20 32.57 0.46 -56.81
N HIS A 21 31.64 1.01 -57.61
CA HIS A 21 30.43 0.30 -57.99
C HIS A 21 30.78 -0.90 -58.89
N LEU A 22 30.53 -2.12 -58.39
CA LEU A 22 30.88 -3.37 -59.06
C LEU A 22 29.72 -3.86 -59.93
N PHE A 23 29.79 -3.57 -61.23
CA PHE A 23 28.88 -4.12 -62.21
C PHE A 23 29.16 -5.60 -62.49
N HIS A 24 28.13 -6.44 -62.41
CA HIS A 24 28.19 -7.84 -62.83
C HIS A 24 27.25 -8.09 -64.01
N VAL A 25 27.63 -9.01 -64.91
CA VAL A 25 26.77 -9.41 -66.03
C VAL A 25 25.59 -10.20 -65.50
N GLN A 26 24.40 -9.60 -65.54
CA GLN A 26 23.13 -10.22 -65.17
C GLN A 26 22.60 -11.11 -66.29
N SER A 27 22.70 -10.64 -67.54
CA SER A 27 22.36 -11.44 -68.71
C SER A 27 23.24 -11.11 -69.91
N LEU A 28 23.55 -12.14 -70.69
CA LEU A 28 24.30 -12.05 -71.94
C LEU A 28 23.51 -12.81 -73.01
N PRO A 29 22.47 -12.21 -73.60
CA PRO A 29 21.56 -12.89 -74.52
C PRO A 29 22.20 -13.21 -75.89
N VAL A 30 23.40 -12.68 -76.16
CA VAL A 30 24.12 -12.88 -77.43
C VAL A 30 25.27 -13.87 -77.28
N LYS A 31 25.59 -14.59 -78.35
CA LYS A 31 26.72 -15.52 -78.42
C LYS A 31 27.86 -14.95 -79.26
N ILE A 32 29.09 -15.35 -78.94
CA ILE A 32 30.27 -14.99 -79.72
C ILE A 32 30.09 -15.52 -81.16
N GLY A 33 30.22 -14.63 -82.16
CA GLY A 33 30.02 -14.95 -83.58
C GLY A 33 28.59 -14.72 -84.11
N GLN A 34 27.64 -14.30 -83.28
CA GLN A 34 26.28 -13.97 -83.69
C GLN A 34 26.22 -12.59 -84.40
N MET A 35 25.54 -12.52 -85.55
CA MET A 35 25.18 -11.23 -86.16
C MET A 35 24.08 -10.56 -85.32
N VAL A 36 24.29 -9.28 -84.98
CA VAL A 36 23.37 -8.48 -84.15
C VAL A 36 22.91 -7.25 -84.93
N GLU A 37 21.66 -6.85 -84.71
CA GLU A 37 21.09 -5.65 -85.32
C GLU A 37 21.44 -4.39 -84.52
N VAL A 38 21.45 -3.23 -85.19
CA VAL A 38 21.70 -1.94 -84.52
C VAL A 38 20.57 -1.68 -83.52
N GLY A 39 20.93 -1.48 -82.24
CA GLY A 39 19.98 -1.30 -81.14
C GLY A 39 19.64 -2.59 -80.38
N GLN A 40 20.13 -3.75 -80.82
CA GLN A 40 19.94 -5.01 -80.10
C GLN A 40 20.74 -5.01 -78.78
N VAL A 41 20.08 -5.38 -77.67
CA VAL A 41 20.71 -5.48 -76.35
C VAL A 41 21.74 -6.61 -76.34
N LEU A 42 23.00 -6.26 -76.08
CA LEU A 42 24.12 -7.22 -76.08
C LEU A 42 24.36 -7.83 -74.70
N CYS A 43 24.26 -7.04 -73.64
CA CYS A 43 24.37 -7.50 -72.26
C CYS A 43 23.56 -6.60 -71.34
N VAL A 44 23.15 -7.16 -70.21
CA VAL A 44 22.60 -6.40 -69.09
C VAL A 44 23.61 -6.50 -67.94
N LEU A 45 24.14 -5.35 -67.55
CA LEU A 45 24.97 -5.20 -66.36
C LEU A 45 24.07 -4.76 -65.20
N ALA A 46 24.24 -5.39 -64.04
CA ALA A 46 23.54 -5.03 -62.83
C ALA A 46 24.54 -4.57 -61.76
N ASP A 47 24.15 -3.54 -61.04
CA ASP A 47 24.82 -3.06 -59.85
C ASP A 47 23.94 -3.39 -58.64
N HIS A 48 24.47 -4.17 -57.71
CA HIS A 48 23.78 -4.53 -56.47
C HIS A 48 24.47 -3.92 -55.24
N CYS A 49 25.40 -2.98 -55.40
CA CYS A 49 26.07 -2.30 -54.27
C CYS A 49 25.06 -1.55 -53.39
N GLU A 50 24.02 -1.00 -54.02
CA GLU A 50 22.90 -0.35 -53.36
C GLU A 50 21.60 -0.92 -53.90
N LEU A 51 20.71 -1.34 -53.00
CA LEU A 51 19.38 -1.84 -53.32
C LEU A 51 18.34 -0.96 -52.61
N PHE A 52 17.10 -1.02 -53.09
CA PHE A 52 15.97 -0.41 -52.40
C PHE A 52 15.02 -1.48 -51.89
N VAL A 53 14.58 -1.32 -50.65
CA VAL A 53 13.41 -2.04 -50.15
C VAL A 53 12.18 -1.25 -50.59
N GLU A 54 11.42 -1.80 -51.53
CA GLU A 54 10.12 -1.24 -51.94
C GLU A 54 9.02 -1.74 -51.00
N GLY A 55 8.39 -0.82 -50.28
CA GLY A 55 7.23 -1.06 -49.45
C GLY A 55 5.94 -0.51 -50.07
N ARG A 56 4.81 -1.10 -49.68
CA ARG A 56 3.46 -0.61 -49.99
C ARG A 56 2.72 -0.38 -48.67
N ALA A 57 2.34 0.86 -48.40
CA ALA A 57 1.68 1.28 -47.16
C ALA A 57 0.25 1.73 -47.46
N PHE A 58 -0.69 1.40 -46.57
CA PHE A 58 -2.03 1.99 -46.60
C PHE A 58 -1.99 3.41 -46.00
N GLU A 59 -3.11 4.13 -46.12
CA GLU A 59 -3.23 5.51 -45.63
C GLU A 59 -2.94 5.61 -44.11
N ASP A 60 -3.37 4.63 -43.32
CA ASP A 60 -3.13 4.58 -41.87
C ASP A 60 -1.65 4.38 -41.52
N ASP A 61 -0.92 3.58 -42.32
CA ASP A 61 0.51 3.31 -42.12
C ASP A 61 1.39 4.52 -42.51
N LEU A 62 0.86 5.39 -43.37
CA LEU A 62 1.57 6.57 -43.88
C LEU A 62 1.90 7.55 -42.75
N ALA A 63 1.03 7.66 -41.75
CA ALA A 63 1.23 8.53 -40.59
C ALA A 63 2.41 8.09 -39.71
N ALA A 64 2.66 6.78 -39.61
CA ALA A 64 3.82 6.23 -38.91
C ALA A 64 5.11 6.47 -39.71
N LEU A 65 5.08 6.20 -41.02
CA LEU A 65 6.24 6.42 -41.91
C LEU A 65 6.64 7.90 -41.99
N ARG A 66 5.66 8.83 -42.06
CA ARG A 66 5.93 10.27 -42.04
C ARG A 66 6.55 10.70 -40.72
N ARG A 67 6.02 10.25 -39.58
CA ARG A 67 6.61 10.53 -38.27
C ARG A 67 8.03 10.00 -38.15
N ALA A 68 8.30 8.79 -38.65
CA ALA A 68 9.65 8.25 -38.66
C ALA A 68 10.61 9.13 -39.49
N VAL A 69 10.18 9.63 -40.65
CA VAL A 69 10.98 10.57 -41.46
C VAL A 69 11.17 11.92 -40.76
N GLU A 70 10.10 12.52 -40.24
CA GLU A 70 10.12 13.83 -39.57
C GLU A 70 11.04 13.85 -38.34
N ASN A 71 11.15 12.71 -37.64
CA ASN A 71 11.96 12.58 -36.44
C ASN A 71 13.32 11.89 -36.68
N ASP A 72 13.71 11.68 -37.94
CA ASP A 72 14.92 10.94 -38.36
C ASP A 72 15.09 9.58 -37.66
N TRP A 73 13.97 8.85 -37.48
CA TRP A 73 13.97 7.52 -36.90
C TRP A 73 14.35 6.46 -37.92
N GLU A 74 15.30 5.60 -37.55
CA GLU A 74 15.73 4.47 -38.36
C GLU A 74 14.69 3.35 -38.34
N VAL A 75 14.40 2.80 -39.52
CA VAL A 75 13.54 1.62 -39.70
C VAL A 75 14.42 0.37 -39.71
N SER A 76 13.89 -0.75 -39.22
CA SER A 76 14.58 -2.04 -39.35
C SER A 76 13.77 -3.03 -40.16
N ALA A 77 14.41 -4.06 -40.70
CA ALA A 77 13.76 -5.10 -41.48
C ALA A 77 14.20 -6.50 -41.05
N ALA A 78 13.28 -7.45 -40.96
CA ALA A 78 13.58 -8.86 -40.71
C ALA A 78 13.46 -9.67 -42.01
N SER A 79 14.44 -10.53 -42.27
CA SER A 79 14.38 -11.48 -43.39
C SER A 79 13.42 -12.63 -43.05
N ALA A 80 12.56 -13.02 -44.00
CA ALA A 80 11.51 -14.02 -43.81
C ALA A 80 12.02 -15.47 -43.57
N GLY A 81 13.33 -15.73 -43.69
CA GLY A 81 13.92 -17.08 -43.59
C GLY A 81 14.84 -17.32 -42.40
N ASP A 82 15.73 -16.37 -42.07
CA ASP A 82 16.86 -16.61 -41.16
C ASP A 82 16.85 -15.74 -39.88
N GLY A 83 15.85 -14.87 -39.70
CA GLY A 83 15.71 -14.02 -38.50
C GLY A 83 16.78 -12.94 -38.32
N GLU A 84 17.70 -12.75 -39.28
CA GLU A 84 18.68 -11.66 -39.25
C GLU A 84 17.97 -10.31 -39.45
N SER A 85 18.25 -9.36 -38.55
CA SER A 85 17.71 -8.01 -38.58
C SER A 85 18.63 -7.08 -39.40
N ILE A 86 18.03 -6.32 -40.30
CA ILE A 86 18.66 -5.25 -41.07
C ILE A 86 18.33 -3.95 -40.35
N GLU A 87 19.32 -3.36 -39.69
CA GLU A 87 19.16 -2.11 -38.94
C GLU A 87 19.58 -0.89 -39.79
N GLY A 88 19.18 0.31 -39.37
CA GLY A 88 19.66 1.56 -39.97
C GLY A 88 19.06 1.90 -41.34
N LEU A 89 17.89 1.37 -41.68
CA LEU A 89 17.23 1.70 -42.95
C LEU A 89 16.58 3.08 -42.86
N LYS A 90 16.94 3.96 -43.79
CA LYS A 90 16.32 5.29 -43.92
C LYS A 90 15.31 5.29 -45.05
N VAL A 91 14.14 5.86 -44.77
CA VAL A 91 13.11 6.10 -45.78
C VAL A 91 13.58 7.23 -46.68
N LEU A 92 13.81 6.94 -47.95
CA LEU A 92 14.29 7.90 -48.95
C LEU A 92 13.18 8.66 -49.64
N TYR A 93 12.08 7.96 -49.94
CA TYR A 93 11.00 8.51 -50.73
C TYR A 93 9.67 7.88 -50.33
N LEU A 94 8.66 8.74 -50.21
CA LEU A 94 7.27 8.39 -50.00
C LEU A 94 6.49 8.96 -51.19
N ALA A 95 5.79 8.11 -51.94
CA ALA A 95 5.09 8.56 -53.14
C ALA A 95 3.88 9.45 -52.81
N ASP A 96 3.72 10.54 -53.56
CA ASP A 96 2.62 11.51 -53.39
C ASP A 96 1.32 11.10 -54.12
N ARG A 97 1.30 9.93 -54.78
CA ARG A 97 0.13 9.41 -55.51
C ARG A 97 -0.18 7.99 -55.08
N VAL A 98 -1.47 7.72 -54.89
CA VAL A 98 -2.00 6.38 -54.62
C VAL A 98 -1.89 5.53 -55.89
N ASP A 99 -1.40 4.31 -55.74
CA ASP A 99 -1.46 3.29 -56.79
C ASP A 99 -2.90 2.78 -56.90
N GLU A 100 -3.66 3.23 -57.92
CA GLU A 100 -5.11 2.95 -58.07
C GLU A 100 -5.51 1.48 -57.91
N PRO A 101 -4.77 0.49 -58.45
CA PRO A 101 -5.14 -0.92 -58.32
C PRO A 101 -4.99 -1.47 -56.89
N SER A 102 -3.97 -1.02 -56.14
CA SER A 102 -3.67 -1.54 -54.81
C SER A 102 -4.18 -0.63 -53.68
N ARG A 103 -4.56 0.61 -53.98
CA ARG A 103 -4.91 1.66 -53.01
C ARG A 103 -3.82 1.88 -51.96
N THR A 104 -2.56 1.67 -52.32
CA THR A 104 -1.40 1.86 -51.43
C THR A 104 -0.47 2.95 -51.94
N PHE A 105 0.31 3.52 -51.02
CA PHE A 105 1.41 4.41 -51.32
C PHE A 105 2.71 3.60 -51.38
N ARG A 106 3.53 3.83 -52.40
CA ARG A 106 4.85 3.22 -52.49
C ARG A 106 5.86 4.04 -51.70
N PHE A 107 6.75 3.35 -51.01
CA PHE A 107 7.87 3.97 -50.33
C PHE A 107 9.13 3.13 -50.49
N TYR A 108 10.28 3.79 -50.43
CA TYR A 108 11.57 3.15 -50.67
C TYR A 108 12.52 3.41 -49.51
N LEU A 109 13.14 2.35 -49.00
CA LEU A 109 14.24 2.47 -48.04
C LEU A 109 15.57 2.12 -48.70
N ARG A 110 16.60 2.88 -48.37
CA ARG A 110 17.96 2.62 -48.85
C ARG A 110 18.54 1.40 -48.15
N LEU A 111 19.00 0.41 -48.92
CA LEU A 111 19.71 -0.77 -48.43
C LEU A 111 21.12 -0.79 -49.04
N VAL A 112 22.12 -0.44 -48.24
CA VAL A 112 23.53 -0.60 -48.62
C VAL A 112 23.86 -2.08 -48.54
N ASN A 113 24.23 -2.69 -49.66
CA ASN A 113 24.49 -4.13 -49.76
C ASN A 113 25.96 -4.44 -49.46
N ARG A 114 26.26 -5.70 -49.14
CA ARG A 114 27.62 -6.18 -48.88
C ARG A 114 27.92 -7.45 -49.67
N ILE A 115 29.17 -7.61 -50.09
CA ILE A 115 29.65 -8.84 -50.71
C ILE A 115 29.70 -9.93 -49.64
N GLU A 116 28.98 -11.03 -49.86
CA GLU A 116 28.96 -12.18 -48.96
C GLU A 116 30.09 -13.16 -49.30
N GLN A 117 30.34 -13.38 -50.58
CA GLN A 117 31.45 -14.20 -51.05
C GLN A 117 32.07 -13.65 -52.33
N GLU A 118 33.39 -13.79 -52.45
CA GLU A 118 34.14 -13.55 -53.67
C GLU A 118 34.94 -14.81 -54.03
N ARG A 119 34.83 -15.26 -55.29
CA ARG A 119 35.63 -16.37 -55.81
C ARG A 119 36.32 -15.97 -57.10
N ARG A 120 37.49 -16.54 -57.36
CA ARG A 120 38.18 -16.42 -58.64
C ARG A 120 38.35 -17.80 -59.27
N ASN A 121 38.16 -17.90 -60.57
CA ASN A 121 38.44 -19.15 -61.29
C ASN A 121 39.90 -19.19 -61.80
N GLU A 122 40.29 -20.33 -62.38
CA GLU A 122 41.63 -20.57 -62.94
C GLU A 122 42.03 -19.62 -64.07
N THR A 123 41.05 -18.96 -64.71
CA THR A 123 41.28 -17.95 -65.77
C THR A 123 41.29 -16.51 -65.24
N GLY A 124 41.24 -16.31 -63.92
CA GLY A 124 41.31 -15.00 -63.27
C GLY A 124 39.97 -14.23 -63.20
N LEU A 125 38.86 -14.84 -63.62
CA LEU A 125 37.52 -14.24 -63.56
C LEU A 125 37.00 -14.20 -62.12
N ARG A 126 36.49 -13.04 -61.72
CA ARG A 126 35.92 -12.77 -60.39
C ARG A 126 34.42 -13.04 -60.39
N PHE A 127 33.95 -13.82 -59.42
CA PHE A 127 32.55 -14.10 -59.14
C PHE A 127 32.20 -13.51 -57.77
N ILE A 128 31.19 -12.65 -57.74
CA ILE A 128 30.74 -11.93 -56.54
C ILE A 128 29.34 -12.44 -56.20
N ASP A 129 29.15 -12.89 -54.96
CA ASP A 129 27.83 -13.19 -54.40
C ASP A 129 27.46 -12.10 -53.39
N TRP A 130 26.30 -11.50 -53.59
CA TRP A 130 25.79 -10.40 -52.77
C TRP A 130 24.90 -10.94 -51.66
N ARG A 131 25.03 -10.37 -50.45
CA ARG A 131 24.22 -10.76 -49.29
C ARG A 131 22.73 -10.63 -49.57
N TYR A 132 22.34 -9.50 -50.15
CA TYR A 132 20.96 -9.24 -50.56
C TYR A 132 20.83 -9.30 -52.08
N LYS A 133 19.73 -9.88 -52.55
CA LYS A 133 19.43 -10.07 -53.98
C LYS A 133 18.05 -9.47 -54.30
N PRO A 134 17.88 -8.83 -55.46
CA PRO A 134 16.57 -8.35 -55.89
C PRO A 134 15.49 -9.44 -55.86
N GLY A 135 14.30 -9.09 -55.36
CA GLY A 135 13.16 -10.02 -55.23
C GLY A 135 13.06 -10.75 -53.88
N GLN A 136 14.02 -10.57 -52.97
CA GLN A 136 13.89 -11.03 -51.58
C GLN A 136 12.79 -10.26 -50.83
N ARG A 137 12.03 -10.97 -50.00
CA ARG A 137 10.98 -10.38 -49.15
C ARG A 137 11.51 -10.14 -47.75
N VAL A 138 11.18 -8.97 -47.19
CA VAL A 138 11.51 -8.57 -45.82
C VAL A 138 10.27 -8.02 -45.12
N GLU A 139 10.22 -8.15 -43.81
CA GLU A 139 9.20 -7.54 -42.95
C GLU A 139 9.77 -6.29 -42.29
N LEU A 140 9.11 -5.14 -42.43
CA LEU A 140 9.58 -3.87 -41.89
C LEU A 140 9.05 -3.64 -40.48
N ASN A 141 9.91 -3.15 -39.58
CA ASN A 141 9.55 -2.65 -38.26
C ASN A 141 9.73 -1.14 -38.26
N VAL A 142 8.61 -0.41 -38.33
CA VAL A 142 8.60 1.05 -38.37
C VAL A 142 8.34 1.59 -36.96
N PRO A 143 9.24 2.41 -36.39
CA PRO A 143 9.01 3.03 -35.09
C PRO A 143 7.84 4.02 -35.17
N VAL A 144 6.89 3.89 -34.24
CA VAL A 144 5.66 4.72 -34.20
C VAL A 144 5.69 5.77 -33.10
N GLU A 145 6.49 5.54 -32.06
CA GLU A 145 6.59 6.36 -30.86
C GLU A 145 7.93 6.12 -30.17
N ARG A 146 8.48 7.14 -29.50
CA ARG A 146 9.71 7.05 -28.72
C ARG A 146 9.41 7.33 -27.26
N TRP A 147 9.69 6.36 -26.40
CA TRP A 147 9.59 6.52 -24.94
C TRP A 147 10.99 6.70 -24.35
N GLU A 148 11.16 7.77 -23.59
CA GLU A 148 12.41 8.05 -22.89
C GLU A 148 12.38 7.46 -21.49
N ASN A 149 13.54 7.04 -20.98
CA ASN A 149 13.69 6.51 -19.62
C ASN A 149 12.77 5.29 -19.37
N ARG A 150 12.85 4.27 -20.24
CA ARG A 150 12.15 2.99 -20.11
C ARG A 150 13.10 1.82 -20.33
N VAL A 151 12.79 0.68 -19.71
CA VAL A 151 13.58 -0.54 -19.88
C VAL A 151 12.84 -1.46 -20.84
N VAL A 152 13.50 -1.87 -21.92
CA VAL A 152 12.96 -2.79 -22.93
C VAL A 152 13.59 -4.16 -22.74
N LEU A 153 12.75 -5.19 -22.60
CA LEU A 153 13.13 -6.58 -22.43
C LEU A 153 12.55 -7.41 -23.60
N PRO A 154 13.11 -8.59 -23.90
CA PRO A 154 12.43 -9.54 -24.78
C PRO A 154 11.03 -9.85 -24.23
N ALA A 155 10.02 -9.98 -25.10
CA ALA A 155 8.64 -10.25 -24.66
C ALA A 155 8.53 -11.50 -23.77
N GLN A 156 9.36 -12.52 -24.04
CA GLN A 156 9.45 -13.77 -23.28
C GLN A 156 10.15 -13.66 -21.92
N ALA A 157 10.83 -12.54 -21.63
CA ALA A 157 11.51 -12.32 -20.36
C ALA A 157 10.54 -11.90 -19.24
N VAL A 158 9.29 -11.56 -19.59
CA VAL A 158 8.24 -11.19 -18.65
C VAL A 158 7.29 -12.36 -18.45
N VAL A 159 7.17 -12.81 -17.21
CA VAL A 159 6.24 -13.87 -16.80
C VAL A 159 5.03 -13.23 -16.14
N ARG A 160 3.82 -13.63 -16.57
CA ARG A 160 2.57 -13.20 -15.94
C ARG A 160 2.05 -14.30 -15.03
N GLU A 161 1.86 -13.99 -13.76
CA GLU A 161 1.21 -14.86 -12.77
C GLU A 161 0.06 -14.08 -12.13
N GLY A 162 -1.17 -14.36 -12.58
CA GLY A 162 -2.35 -13.61 -12.14
C GLY A 162 -2.30 -12.14 -12.62
N PRO A 163 -2.55 -11.16 -11.73
CA PRO A 163 -2.51 -9.74 -12.08
C PRO A 163 -1.09 -9.15 -12.13
N GLU A 164 -0.09 -9.89 -11.63
CA GLU A 164 1.28 -9.40 -11.49
C GLU A 164 2.18 -9.84 -12.66
N CYS A 165 3.16 -9.00 -12.98
CA CYS A 165 4.20 -9.28 -13.98
C CYS A 165 5.57 -9.35 -13.32
N TYR A 166 6.38 -10.33 -13.70
CA TYR A 166 7.69 -10.59 -13.10
C TYR A 166 8.77 -10.77 -14.18
N VAL A 167 10.01 -10.43 -13.81
CA VAL A 167 11.22 -10.77 -14.56
C VAL A 167 12.19 -11.50 -13.64
N TYR A 168 13.03 -12.36 -14.20
CA TYR A 168 14.05 -13.08 -13.44
C TYR A 168 15.42 -12.45 -13.68
N ARG A 169 16.01 -11.88 -12.63
CA ARG A 169 17.35 -11.31 -12.67
C ARG A 169 18.36 -12.37 -12.22
N GLN A 170 19.38 -12.61 -13.04
CA GLN A 170 20.45 -13.55 -12.68
C GLN A 170 21.49 -12.85 -11.79
N GLU A 171 21.68 -13.35 -10.56
CA GLU A 171 22.81 -12.99 -9.69
C GLU A 171 23.71 -14.23 -9.49
N GLY A 172 24.85 -14.24 -10.18
CA GLY A 172 25.75 -15.40 -10.17
C GLY A 172 25.08 -16.64 -10.74
N SER A 173 24.88 -17.66 -9.90
CA SER A 173 24.19 -18.91 -10.25
C SER A 173 22.71 -18.96 -9.84
N ARG A 174 22.17 -17.89 -9.24
CA ARG A 174 20.80 -17.82 -8.75
C ARG A 174 19.96 -16.87 -9.62
N PHE A 175 18.69 -17.20 -9.79
CA PHE A 175 17.71 -16.32 -10.43
C PHE A 175 16.78 -15.76 -9.36
N GLU A 176 16.76 -14.45 -9.24
CA GLU A 176 15.89 -13.70 -8.33
C GLU A 176 14.66 -13.22 -9.09
N ARG A 177 13.48 -13.42 -8.50
CA ARG A 177 12.21 -12.96 -9.07
C ARG A 177 11.95 -11.51 -8.69
N VAL A 178 11.84 -10.64 -9.68
CA VAL A 178 11.62 -9.19 -9.50
C VAL A 178 10.27 -8.81 -10.10
N ALA A 179 9.39 -8.20 -9.30
CA ALA A 179 8.11 -7.67 -9.78
C ALA A 179 8.34 -6.42 -10.63
N VAL A 180 7.64 -6.32 -11.77
CA VAL A 180 7.77 -5.21 -12.72
C VAL A 180 6.43 -4.69 -13.16
N HIS A 181 6.35 -3.38 -13.39
CA HIS A 181 5.20 -2.77 -14.02
C HIS A 181 5.36 -2.78 -15.54
N LEU A 182 4.57 -3.62 -16.21
CA LEU A 182 4.56 -3.74 -17.66
C LEU A 182 3.71 -2.63 -18.28
N GLU A 183 4.35 -1.69 -18.98
CA GLU A 183 3.67 -0.59 -19.64
C GLU A 183 3.24 -0.94 -21.07
N TYR A 184 4.03 -1.76 -21.76
CA TYR A 184 3.73 -2.18 -23.13
C TYR A 184 4.31 -3.57 -23.43
N GLN A 185 3.66 -4.35 -24.28
CA GLN A 185 4.18 -5.63 -24.74
C GLN A 185 3.70 -5.92 -26.16
N ASP A 186 4.65 -6.17 -27.06
CA ASP A 186 4.41 -6.69 -28.40
C ASP A 186 4.96 -8.12 -28.54
N ARG A 187 5.04 -8.63 -29.78
CA ARG A 187 5.53 -10.00 -30.04
C ARG A 187 7.03 -10.20 -29.78
N ARG A 188 7.83 -9.12 -29.77
CA ARG A 188 9.29 -9.15 -29.66
C ARG A 188 9.78 -8.53 -28.36
N SER A 189 9.09 -7.50 -27.87
CA SER A 189 9.54 -6.63 -26.80
C SER A 189 8.47 -6.41 -25.73
N ALA A 190 8.93 -6.23 -24.49
CA ALA A 190 8.16 -5.78 -23.36
C ALA A 190 8.82 -4.54 -22.76
N VAL A 191 8.05 -3.49 -22.51
CA VAL A 191 8.52 -2.23 -21.93
C VAL A 191 8.04 -2.13 -20.50
N ILE A 192 8.98 -1.93 -19.57
CA ILE A 192 8.69 -1.77 -18.14
C ILE A 192 9.05 -0.35 -17.68
N ALA A 193 8.28 0.17 -16.71
CA ALA A 193 8.44 1.52 -16.19
C ALA A 193 9.81 1.70 -15.49
N ALA A 194 10.58 2.73 -15.88
CA ALA A 194 11.74 3.18 -15.09
C ALA A 194 11.25 4.29 -14.14
N VAL A 195 11.36 4.01 -12.85
CA VAL A 195 10.60 4.67 -11.78
C VAL A 195 11.05 6.12 -11.57
N SER A 196 10.08 7.03 -11.47
CA SER A 196 10.18 8.49 -11.28
C SER A 196 10.88 8.98 -10.00
N LEU A 197 11.68 8.13 -9.33
CA LEU A 197 12.39 8.47 -8.09
C LEU A 197 13.75 9.15 -8.33
N PHE A 198 14.32 9.04 -9.54
CA PHE A 198 15.71 9.46 -9.81
C PHE A 198 15.85 10.89 -10.34
N ALA A 199 14.79 11.44 -10.93
CA ALA A 199 14.86 12.74 -11.64
C ALA A 199 15.13 13.92 -10.69
N SER A 200 14.54 13.94 -9.49
CA SER A 200 14.77 15.02 -8.51
C SER A 200 16.17 14.97 -7.90
N PHE A 201 16.70 13.77 -7.69
CA PHE A 201 18.04 13.56 -7.13
C PHE A 201 19.16 13.99 -8.09
N ILE A 202 19.01 13.70 -9.39
CA ILE A 202 19.97 14.13 -10.44
C ILE A 202 20.06 15.66 -10.50
N ALA A 203 18.93 16.36 -10.35
CA ALA A 203 18.88 17.81 -10.37
C ALA A 203 19.64 18.45 -9.20
N VAL A 204 19.49 17.90 -7.99
CA VAL A 204 20.20 18.40 -6.81
C VAL A 204 21.72 18.23 -6.96
N ILE A 205 22.18 17.09 -7.52
CA ILE A 205 23.62 16.85 -7.75
C ILE A 205 24.19 17.74 -8.84
N ALA A 206 23.45 17.94 -9.93
CA ALA A 206 23.93 18.63 -11.12
C ALA A 206 23.89 20.17 -11.01
N VAL A 207 22.86 20.73 -10.36
CA VAL A 207 22.62 22.19 -10.30
C VAL A 207 22.41 22.75 -8.88
N GLY A 208 22.51 21.90 -7.84
CA GLY A 208 22.55 22.32 -6.44
C GLY A 208 21.19 22.64 -5.80
N SER A 209 20.08 22.58 -6.55
CA SER A 209 18.71 22.77 -6.04
C SER A 209 17.66 22.26 -7.03
N GLU A 210 16.54 21.72 -6.54
CA GLU A 210 15.41 21.25 -7.37
C GLU A 210 14.77 22.40 -8.19
N ASP A 211 14.75 23.63 -7.66
CA ASP A 211 14.14 24.80 -8.32
C ASP A 211 14.87 25.27 -9.60
N LYS A 212 16.02 24.66 -9.93
CA LYS A 212 16.84 24.99 -11.11
C LYS A 212 16.80 23.90 -12.17
N ILE A 213 15.89 22.94 -12.07
CA ILE A 213 15.70 21.87 -13.07
C ILE A 213 15.57 22.43 -14.49
N ASP A 214 14.82 23.51 -14.67
CA ASP A 214 14.57 24.13 -15.97
C ASP A 214 15.81 24.81 -16.58
N GLN A 215 16.88 24.98 -15.80
CA GLN A 215 18.15 25.55 -16.24
C GLN A 215 19.16 24.49 -16.67
N MET A 216 18.83 23.21 -16.50
CA MET A 216 19.73 22.10 -16.74
C MET A 216 19.64 21.60 -18.18
N THR A 217 20.78 21.46 -18.84
CA THR A 217 20.83 20.91 -20.20
C THR A 217 20.67 19.39 -20.18
N ILE A 218 20.07 18.84 -21.24
CA ILE A 218 19.92 17.38 -21.43
C ILE A 218 21.27 16.65 -21.30
N THR A 219 22.37 17.27 -21.77
CA THR A 219 23.72 16.71 -21.66
C THR A 219 24.22 16.66 -20.21
N GLN A 220 23.95 17.68 -19.40
CA GLN A 220 24.28 17.67 -17.96
C GLN A 220 23.48 16.61 -17.21
N TYR A 221 22.18 16.49 -17.51
CA TYR A 221 21.32 15.44 -16.95
C TYR A 221 21.89 14.04 -17.25
N LEU A 222 22.16 13.73 -18.52
CA LEU A 222 22.66 12.42 -18.95
C LEU A 222 24.03 12.09 -18.37
N THR A 223 24.89 13.10 -18.18
CA THR A 223 26.24 12.91 -17.62
C THR A 223 26.19 12.55 -16.13
N GLU A 224 25.36 13.23 -15.35
CA GLU A 224 25.21 12.95 -13.91
C GLU A 224 24.35 11.70 -13.66
N ALA A 225 23.31 11.46 -14.47
CA ALA A 225 22.54 10.22 -14.45
C ALA A 225 23.41 8.98 -14.73
N GLY A 226 24.38 9.09 -15.66
CA GLY A 226 25.31 8.02 -15.97
C GLY A 226 26.30 7.67 -14.84
N ARG A 227 26.47 8.56 -13.85
CA ARG A 227 27.26 8.30 -12.64
C ARG A 227 26.46 7.65 -11.52
N LEU A 228 25.14 7.71 -11.60
CA LEU A 228 24.19 7.20 -10.62
C LEU A 228 23.86 5.73 -10.90
N SER A 229 24.69 4.85 -10.36
CA SER A 229 24.43 3.41 -10.39
C SER A 229 24.22 2.87 -8.97
N VAL A 230 23.08 2.22 -8.73
CA VAL A 230 22.84 1.46 -7.48
C VAL A 230 23.80 0.28 -7.30
N ALA A 231 24.60 -0.07 -8.32
CA ALA A 231 25.69 -1.02 -8.19
C ALA A 231 26.94 -0.42 -7.51
N GLN A 232 27.03 0.90 -7.38
CA GLN A 232 28.10 1.55 -6.61
C GLN A 232 27.71 1.59 -5.13
N PRO A 233 28.51 1.00 -4.21
CA PRO A 233 28.14 0.91 -2.80
C PRO A 233 27.81 2.25 -2.15
N MET A 234 28.54 3.32 -2.48
CA MET A 234 28.28 4.66 -1.91
C MET A 234 27.01 5.31 -2.45
N VAL A 235 26.63 5.05 -3.70
CA VAL A 235 25.37 5.52 -4.29
C VAL A 235 24.21 4.71 -3.75
N PHE A 236 24.38 3.40 -3.55
CA PHE A 236 23.40 2.54 -2.89
C PHE A 236 23.20 2.94 -1.43
N ILE A 237 24.28 3.11 -0.67
CA ILE A 237 24.25 3.59 0.71
C ILE A 237 23.65 5.00 0.77
N GLY A 238 24.00 5.90 -0.16
CA GLY A 238 23.42 7.23 -0.26
C GLY A 238 21.93 7.21 -0.61
N ALA A 239 21.48 6.31 -1.48
CA ALA A 239 20.07 6.12 -1.81
C ALA A 239 19.28 5.55 -0.63
N LEU A 240 19.88 4.60 0.10
CA LEU A 240 19.31 4.04 1.33
C LEU A 240 19.23 5.11 2.43
N ILE A 241 20.29 5.87 2.69
CA ILE A 241 20.32 6.86 3.78
C ILE A 241 19.53 8.14 3.42
N GLY A 242 19.60 8.57 2.16
CA GLY A 242 19.20 9.91 1.72
C GLY A 242 17.85 10.04 1.03
N GLY A 243 17.07 8.96 0.85
CA GLY A 243 15.73 9.12 0.27
C GLY A 243 14.87 7.87 0.23
N VAL A 244 15.39 6.72 -0.20
CA VAL A 244 14.55 5.54 -0.45
C VAL A 244 13.97 4.94 0.83
N VAL A 245 14.74 4.91 1.92
CA VAL A 245 14.31 4.33 3.20
C VAL A 245 13.13 5.10 3.80
N PRO A 246 13.21 6.42 4.09
CA PRO A 246 12.07 7.14 4.65
C PRO A 246 10.78 7.00 3.81
N PHE A 247 10.88 7.04 2.48
CA PHE A 247 9.74 6.88 1.56
C PHE A 247 9.17 5.46 1.53
N LEU A 248 10.04 4.43 1.55
CA LEU A 248 9.62 3.03 1.60
C LEU A 248 8.92 2.73 2.93
N PHE A 249 9.53 3.13 4.05
CA PHE A 249 8.98 2.89 5.38
C PHE A 249 7.67 3.67 5.62
N SER A 250 7.56 4.93 5.16
CA SER A 250 6.28 5.66 5.24
C SER A 250 5.19 4.98 4.43
N SER A 251 5.49 4.48 3.22
CA SER A 251 4.50 3.77 2.41
C SER A 251 4.04 2.46 3.05
N MET A 252 4.96 1.68 3.63
CA MET A 252 4.65 0.43 4.31
C MET A 252 3.79 0.66 5.56
N LEU A 253 4.14 1.67 6.36
CA LEU A 253 3.43 1.98 7.60
C LEU A 253 2.04 2.57 7.32
N ILE A 254 1.93 3.50 6.37
CA ILE A 254 0.63 4.05 5.94
C ILE A 254 -0.28 2.94 5.40
N ARG A 255 0.28 1.99 4.62
CA ARG A 255 -0.46 0.82 4.13
C ARG A 255 -0.90 -0.10 5.26
N ALA A 256 -0.03 -0.36 6.24
CA ALA A 256 -0.36 -1.17 7.41
C ALA A 256 -1.53 -0.57 8.21
N VAL A 257 -1.49 0.75 8.46
CA VAL A 257 -2.60 1.49 9.09
C VAL A 257 -3.86 1.44 8.23
N GLY A 258 -3.75 1.63 6.91
CA GLY A 258 -4.90 1.58 6.02
C GLY A 258 -5.56 0.21 5.94
N ARG A 259 -4.79 -0.89 6.03
CA ARG A 259 -5.35 -2.24 6.19
C ARG A 259 -6.04 -2.40 7.53
N ALA A 260 -5.41 -1.96 8.60
CA ALA A 260 -5.97 -2.04 9.94
C ALA A 260 -7.31 -1.28 10.03
N ALA A 261 -7.36 -0.05 9.51
CA ALA A 261 -8.56 0.77 9.50
C ALA A 261 -9.71 0.15 8.67
N LEU A 262 -9.38 -0.49 7.54
CA LEU A 262 -10.35 -1.24 6.73
C LEU A 262 -10.89 -2.48 7.48
N THR A 263 -10.01 -3.30 8.07
CA THR A 263 -10.39 -4.48 8.86
C THR A 263 -11.25 -4.11 10.07
N ALA A 264 -10.91 -3.00 10.74
CA ALA A 264 -11.68 -2.45 11.86
C ALA A 264 -12.97 -1.72 11.42
N ASP A 265 -13.22 -1.59 10.11
CA ASP A 265 -14.40 -0.92 9.51
C ASP A 265 -14.56 0.55 9.93
N LEU A 266 -13.42 1.23 10.09
CA LEU A 266 -13.35 2.67 10.38
C LEU A 266 -13.58 3.52 9.12
N GLU A 267 -13.38 2.93 7.95
CA GLU A 267 -13.51 3.57 6.64
C GLU A 267 -13.84 2.51 5.58
N ASN A 268 -14.41 2.93 4.46
CA ASN A 268 -14.51 2.08 3.27
C ASN A 268 -13.18 2.08 2.50
N SER A 269 -13.12 1.34 1.39
CA SER A 269 -11.87 1.18 0.64
C SER A 269 -11.23 2.49 0.15
N HIS A 270 -12.01 3.52 -0.18
CA HIS A 270 -11.52 4.76 -0.82
C HIS A 270 -11.75 6.03 -0.01
N SER A 271 -12.58 5.99 1.05
CA SER A 271 -12.75 7.10 1.99
C SER A 271 -11.50 7.30 2.85
N GLY A 272 -11.55 8.28 3.75
CA GLY A 272 -10.48 8.53 4.69
C GLY A 272 -9.17 8.96 4.03
N ASN A 273 -8.22 9.33 4.88
CA ASN A 273 -6.85 9.59 4.45
C ASN A 273 -5.90 9.54 5.63
N ILE A 274 -4.66 9.15 5.33
CA ILE A 274 -3.62 8.89 6.32
C ILE A 274 -2.43 9.74 5.95
N SER A 275 -1.84 10.41 6.94
CA SER A 275 -0.57 11.08 6.71
C SER A 275 0.34 11.08 7.93
N MET A 276 1.62 11.23 7.65
CA MET A 276 2.63 11.44 8.67
C MET A 276 3.64 12.49 8.23
N ARG A 277 4.27 13.13 9.21
CA ARG A 277 5.41 14.00 8.98
C ARG A 277 6.63 13.13 8.70
N VAL A 278 7.31 13.41 7.59
CA VAL A 278 8.59 12.77 7.23
C VAL A 278 9.61 13.87 6.93
N ARG A 279 10.88 13.48 6.79
CA ARG A 279 11.94 14.38 6.32
C ARG A 279 12.38 13.99 4.94
N ASP A 280 12.51 14.97 4.06
CA ASP A 280 13.06 14.76 2.73
C ASP A 280 14.59 14.57 2.77
N ALA A 281 15.17 14.35 1.59
CA ALA A 281 16.62 14.18 1.42
C ALA A 281 17.45 15.38 1.92
N ALA A 282 16.87 16.59 1.89
CA ALA A 282 17.49 17.82 2.37
C ALA A 282 17.26 18.05 3.87
N GLY A 283 16.57 17.13 4.55
CA GLY A 283 16.23 17.23 5.97
C GLY A 283 15.09 18.20 6.28
N ARG A 284 14.36 18.67 5.26
CA ARG A 284 13.18 19.51 5.42
C ARG A 284 11.97 18.66 5.80
N ASP A 285 11.12 19.17 6.67
CA ASP A 285 9.87 18.50 7.03
C ASP A 285 8.92 18.54 5.81
N CYS A 286 8.42 17.37 5.42
CA CYS A 286 7.38 17.24 4.41
C CYS A 286 6.28 16.29 4.88
N LEU A 287 5.17 16.30 4.16
CA LEU A 287 3.99 15.49 4.45
C LEU A 287 4.03 14.23 3.60
N ALA A 288 3.99 13.03 4.18
CA ALA A 288 3.65 11.81 3.45
C ALA A 288 2.15 11.55 3.60
N ILE A 289 1.38 11.62 2.51
CA ILE A 289 -0.09 11.49 2.54
C ILE A 289 -0.61 10.57 1.44
N THR A 290 -1.69 9.83 1.73
CA THR A 290 -2.39 9.02 0.74
C THR A 290 -2.90 9.83 -0.45
N ALA A 291 -2.78 9.25 -1.65
CA ALA A 291 -3.34 9.81 -2.88
C ALA A 291 -4.88 9.80 -2.86
N THR A 292 -5.49 10.78 -3.54
CA THR A 292 -6.96 10.84 -3.73
C THR A 292 -7.46 9.60 -4.45
N GLY A 293 -8.61 9.07 -4.00
CA GLY A 293 -9.22 7.87 -4.58
C GLY A 293 -8.35 6.60 -4.49
N SER A 294 -7.31 6.58 -3.65
CA SER A 294 -6.52 5.37 -3.43
C SER A 294 -7.23 4.40 -2.49
N GLN A 295 -6.94 3.10 -2.64
CA GLN A 295 -7.43 2.05 -1.75
C GLN A 295 -6.51 1.91 -0.54
N LYS A 296 -6.97 2.29 0.66
CA LYS A 296 -6.07 2.48 1.83
C LYS A 296 -5.46 1.17 2.33
N GLY A 297 -6.20 0.06 2.21
CA GLY A 297 -5.69 -1.28 2.52
C GLY A 297 -4.69 -1.85 1.49
N GLU A 298 -4.68 -1.34 0.26
CA GLU A 298 -3.88 -1.88 -0.84
C GLU A 298 -3.03 -0.79 -1.50
N LEU A 299 -2.38 0.03 -0.66
CA LEU A 299 -1.53 1.12 -1.13
C LEU A 299 -0.22 0.59 -1.71
N THR A 300 0.10 0.99 -2.94
CA THR A 300 1.44 0.86 -3.51
C THR A 300 2.23 2.15 -3.26
N PRO A 301 3.58 2.13 -3.28
CA PRO A 301 4.37 3.33 -3.02
C PRO A 301 4.04 4.53 -3.91
N ASP A 302 3.57 4.32 -5.15
CA ASP A 302 3.11 5.39 -6.06
C ASP A 302 1.77 6.05 -5.65
N LYS A 303 1.09 5.51 -4.64
CA LYS A 303 -0.13 6.07 -4.03
C LYS A 303 0.14 6.92 -2.80
N ILE A 304 1.40 7.19 -2.49
CA ILE A 304 1.80 8.14 -1.44
C ILE A 304 2.35 9.40 -2.10
N CYS A 305 1.80 10.54 -1.72
CA CYS A 305 2.23 11.87 -2.16
C CYS A 305 3.07 12.53 -1.08
N TYR A 306 4.04 13.36 -1.49
CA TYR A 306 4.98 14.02 -0.59
C TYR A 306 4.95 15.56 -0.72
N PRO A 307 3.80 16.24 -0.50
CA PRO A 307 3.75 17.70 -0.58
C PRO A 307 4.54 18.37 0.56
N ALA A 308 4.86 19.65 0.36
CA ALA A 308 5.45 20.48 1.41
C ALA A 308 4.49 20.64 2.60
N LEU A 309 5.03 20.73 3.82
CA LEU A 309 4.21 20.88 5.03
C LEU A 309 3.68 22.32 5.21
N THR A 310 4.44 23.32 4.76
CA THR A 310 4.16 24.74 4.99
C THR A 310 3.83 25.52 3.72
N GLU A 311 4.14 24.97 2.55
CA GLU A 311 3.92 25.62 1.26
C GLU A 311 2.74 24.98 0.54
N THR A 312 1.80 25.81 0.09
CA THR A 312 0.65 25.35 -0.69
C THR A 312 1.11 24.99 -2.09
N ASN A 313 1.38 23.71 -2.33
CA ASN A 313 1.75 23.21 -3.65
C ASN A 313 0.49 23.03 -4.51
N TYR A 314 0.07 24.10 -5.20
CA TYR A 314 -0.92 24.00 -6.28
C TYR A 314 -0.39 23.05 -7.36
N GLY A 315 -1.00 21.87 -7.53
CA GLY A 315 -0.66 20.95 -8.62
C GLY A 315 -0.55 19.46 -8.27
N HIS A 316 -0.62 19.06 -7.00
CA HIS A 316 -0.76 17.64 -6.66
C HIS A 316 -2.21 17.17 -6.83
N TYR A 317 -2.74 17.16 -8.06
CA TYR A 317 -4.04 16.56 -8.40
C TYR A 317 -4.15 15.06 -8.01
N LYS A 318 -3.05 14.46 -7.55
CA LYS A 318 -2.96 13.10 -7.01
C LYS A 318 -3.08 13.02 -5.50
N ALA A 319 -2.80 14.07 -4.71
CA ALA A 319 -2.85 14.01 -3.25
C ALA A 319 -4.31 14.10 -2.72
N SER A 320 -4.54 13.74 -1.46
CA SER A 320 -5.87 13.86 -0.83
C SER A 320 -6.43 15.28 -0.96
N SER A 321 -7.75 15.40 -1.15
CA SER A 321 -8.45 16.70 -1.09
C SER A 321 -8.39 17.37 0.28
N GLU A 322 -7.97 16.64 1.31
CA GLU A 322 -7.86 17.11 2.69
C GLU A 322 -6.42 17.34 3.14
N THR A 323 -5.50 17.48 2.17
CA THR A 323 -4.06 17.71 2.41
C THR A 323 -3.82 18.91 3.33
N ASP A 324 -4.53 20.01 3.14
CA ASP A 324 -4.37 21.22 3.96
C ASP A 324 -4.76 20.99 5.43
N ILE A 325 -5.80 20.19 5.67
CA ILE A 325 -6.23 19.81 7.03
C ILE A 325 -5.10 19.03 7.71
N HIS A 326 -4.56 18.02 7.01
CA HIS A 326 -3.47 17.19 7.50
C HIS A 326 -2.18 18.00 7.76
N ALA A 327 -1.84 18.92 6.87
CA ALA A 327 -0.71 19.82 7.04
C ALA A 327 -0.86 20.73 8.26
N MET A 328 -2.06 21.25 8.53
CA MET A 328 -2.33 22.06 9.72
C MET A 328 -2.26 21.24 11.01
N ILE A 329 -2.88 20.04 11.03
CA ILE A 329 -2.81 19.13 12.17
C ILE A 329 -1.36 18.78 12.49
N LEU A 330 -0.58 18.42 11.46
CA LEU A 330 0.79 17.99 11.65
C LEU A 330 1.69 19.13 12.09
N GLN A 331 1.33 20.41 11.95
CA GLN A 331 2.08 21.53 12.53
C GLN A 331 1.82 21.72 14.04
N LEU A 332 0.82 21.06 14.61
CA LEU A 332 0.56 21.13 16.05
C LEU A 332 1.69 20.48 16.86
N PRO A 333 2.03 21.00 18.06
CA PRO A 333 3.02 20.38 18.94
C PRO A 333 2.68 18.92 19.25
N GLY A 334 3.65 18.03 19.09
CA GLY A 334 3.49 16.60 19.35
C GLY A 334 2.78 15.80 18.24
N ALA A 335 2.16 16.44 17.26
CA ALA A 335 1.54 15.75 16.13
C ALA A 335 2.60 15.33 15.08
N LYS A 336 2.83 14.02 14.95
CA LYS A 336 3.67 13.45 13.89
C LYS A 336 2.89 12.61 12.90
N ALA A 337 1.67 12.22 13.24
CA ALA A 337 0.76 11.51 12.34
C ALA A 337 -0.69 11.94 12.55
N THR A 338 -1.50 11.72 11.52
CA THR A 338 -2.94 11.92 11.55
C THR A 338 -3.64 10.89 10.65
N VAL A 339 -4.77 10.40 11.13
CA VAL A 339 -5.63 9.44 10.44
C VAL A 339 -7.03 10.02 10.44
N HIS A 340 -7.61 10.14 9.25
CA HIS A 340 -9.01 10.47 9.06
C HIS A 340 -9.78 9.22 8.64
N GLY A 341 -10.81 8.87 9.41
CA GLY A 341 -11.72 7.76 9.11
C GLY A 341 -13.19 8.18 9.13
N HIS A 342 -14.02 7.48 8.34
CA HIS A 342 -15.46 7.69 8.28
C HIS A 342 -16.18 6.77 9.27
N THR A 343 -15.81 6.91 10.54
CA THR A 343 -16.29 6.14 11.70
C THR A 343 -17.82 6.10 11.76
N LYS A 344 -18.43 4.91 11.72
CA LYS A 344 -19.87 4.73 11.56
C LYS A 344 -20.61 4.99 12.84
N TRP A 345 -20.22 4.36 13.93
CA TRP A 345 -20.90 4.46 15.21
C TRP A 345 -20.71 5.81 15.87
N ALA A 346 -19.52 6.41 15.76
CA ALA A 346 -19.31 7.79 16.20
C ALA A 346 -20.25 8.77 15.46
N ASN A 347 -20.47 8.55 14.15
CA ASN A 347 -21.48 9.30 13.39
C ASN A 347 -22.88 9.04 13.91
N VAL A 348 -23.30 7.77 14.01
CA VAL A 348 -24.66 7.40 14.43
C VAL A 348 -25.08 8.05 15.75
N VAL A 349 -24.20 8.09 16.75
CA VAL A 349 -24.55 8.64 18.08
C VAL A 349 -24.48 10.17 18.18
N THR A 350 -23.91 10.84 17.17
CA THR A 350 -23.82 12.29 17.12
C THR A 350 -24.77 12.92 16.11
N LEU A 351 -25.44 12.12 15.28
CA LEU A 351 -26.51 12.60 14.41
C LEU A 351 -27.70 13.10 15.22
N ASP A 352 -28.29 14.20 14.76
CA ASP A 352 -29.52 14.78 15.30
C ASP A 352 -30.35 15.39 14.15
N ASP A 353 -31.60 15.76 14.45
CA ASP A 353 -32.53 16.42 13.53
C ASP A 353 -32.68 17.93 13.84
N GLU A 354 -31.73 18.52 14.57
CA GLU A 354 -31.75 19.93 14.90
C GLU A 354 -31.42 20.82 13.68
N GLU A 355 -31.71 22.12 13.79
CA GLU A 355 -31.31 23.08 12.76
C GLU A 355 -29.78 23.09 12.59
N MET A 356 -29.34 23.32 11.35
CA MET A 356 -27.92 23.42 11.03
C MET A 356 -27.28 24.56 11.84
N PRO A 357 -26.17 24.30 12.56
CA PRO A 357 -25.66 25.24 13.53
C PRO A 357 -25.01 26.42 12.82
N LYS A 358 -25.24 27.64 13.33
CA LYS A 358 -24.58 28.84 12.81
C LYS A 358 -23.13 28.97 13.28
N THR A 359 -22.77 28.24 14.34
CA THR A 359 -21.45 28.29 14.98
C THR A 359 -21.11 26.92 15.54
N ASN A 360 -19.83 26.56 15.46
CA ASN A 360 -19.27 25.37 16.10
C ASN A 360 -18.80 25.67 17.54
N PRO A 361 -18.72 24.68 18.45
CA PRO A 361 -18.99 23.25 18.22
C PRO A 361 -20.44 22.86 18.51
N ARG A 362 -20.86 21.69 18.00
CA ARG A 362 -22.06 20.96 18.46
C ARG A 362 -21.80 20.25 19.80
N ALA A 363 -22.82 19.55 20.30
CA ALA A 363 -22.65 18.65 21.43
C ALA A 363 -21.57 17.60 21.11
N ALA A 364 -20.54 17.55 21.96
CA ALA A 364 -19.42 16.64 21.77
C ALA A 364 -19.81 15.18 22.01
N LEU A 365 -19.12 14.26 21.35
CA LEU A 365 -19.16 12.85 21.71
C LEU A 365 -18.38 12.69 23.02
N ARG A 366 -19.09 12.26 24.06
CA ARG A 366 -18.52 12.02 25.39
C ARG A 366 -18.55 10.52 25.69
N PRO A 367 -17.38 9.86 25.65
CA PRO A 367 -17.24 8.45 26.00
C PRO A 367 -17.86 8.12 27.36
N VAL A 368 -18.35 6.89 27.48
CA VAL A 368 -18.84 6.30 28.74
C VAL A 368 -18.16 4.97 29.06
N ASP A 369 -17.40 4.44 28.12
CA ASP A 369 -16.45 3.35 28.29
C ASP A 369 -15.13 3.85 28.90
N ALA A 370 -14.40 2.95 29.56
CA ALA A 370 -13.19 3.30 30.30
C ALA A 370 -12.05 3.79 29.39
N LEU A 371 -11.87 3.15 28.23
CA LEU A 371 -10.81 3.46 27.28
C LEU A 371 -10.99 4.86 26.69
N GLY A 372 -12.14 5.15 26.09
CA GLY A 372 -12.45 6.46 25.53
C GLY A 372 -12.42 7.56 26.58
N ALA A 373 -12.96 7.29 27.78
CA ALA A 373 -12.93 8.26 28.87
C ALA A 373 -11.49 8.61 29.27
N ARG A 374 -10.61 7.61 29.38
CA ARG A 374 -9.21 7.79 29.75
C ARG A 374 -8.41 8.54 28.68
N HIS A 375 -8.55 8.14 27.42
CA HIS A 375 -7.62 8.54 26.35
C HIS A 375 -8.15 9.66 25.46
N LEU A 376 -9.46 9.71 25.21
CA LEU A 376 -10.07 10.77 24.39
C LEU A 376 -10.59 11.90 25.28
N VAL A 377 -11.16 11.55 26.45
CA VAL A 377 -11.90 12.43 27.38
C VAL A 377 -13.20 12.97 26.77
N GLU A 378 -13.10 13.62 25.62
CA GLU A 378 -14.20 14.18 24.84
C GLU A 378 -13.72 14.37 23.40
N VAL A 379 -14.58 14.05 22.43
CA VAL A 379 -14.33 14.30 21.00
C VAL A 379 -15.24 15.44 20.55
N PRO A 380 -14.70 16.66 20.33
CA PRO A 380 -15.47 17.77 19.80
C PRO A 380 -16.13 17.41 18.47
N VAL A 381 -17.37 17.85 18.27
CA VAL A 381 -18.12 17.64 17.04
C VAL A 381 -18.38 18.99 16.41
N ASP A 382 -17.87 19.19 15.21
CA ASP A 382 -18.15 20.36 14.40
C ASP A 382 -19.04 19.98 13.19
N TRP A 383 -19.74 20.95 12.62
CA TRP A 383 -20.49 20.81 11.38
C TRP A 383 -20.05 21.87 10.39
N TYR A 384 -19.98 21.49 9.11
CA TYR A 384 -19.60 22.40 8.03
C TYR A 384 -20.55 22.21 6.84
N PRO A 385 -20.98 23.29 6.16
CA PRO A 385 -21.84 23.19 4.98
C PRO A 385 -21.13 22.51 3.81
N VAL A 386 -19.81 22.65 3.73
CA VAL A 386 -18.94 21.96 2.77
C VAL A 386 -17.91 21.16 3.56
N ALA A 387 -18.25 19.92 3.87
CA ALA A 387 -17.43 18.97 4.62
C ALA A 387 -16.37 18.28 3.74
N CYS A 388 -15.69 19.02 2.86
CA CYS A 388 -14.59 18.50 2.05
C CYS A 388 -13.59 19.63 1.75
N GLY A 389 -12.40 19.56 2.37
CA GLY A 389 -11.24 20.38 2.04
C GLY A 389 -11.42 21.90 2.13
N SER A 390 -12.45 22.40 2.84
CA SER A 390 -12.68 23.85 2.97
C SER A 390 -11.73 24.48 4.00
N LYS A 391 -11.34 25.74 3.80
CA LYS A 391 -10.47 26.45 4.73
C LYS A 391 -11.06 26.56 6.14
N GLU A 392 -12.37 26.80 6.24
CA GLU A 392 -13.07 26.87 7.52
C GLU A 392 -12.98 25.54 8.29
N MET A 393 -13.16 24.41 7.59
CA MET A 393 -13.02 23.08 8.15
C MET A 393 -11.58 22.81 8.61
N ALA A 394 -10.57 23.19 7.80
CA ALA A 394 -9.17 23.04 8.17
C ALA A 394 -8.80 23.84 9.43
N ASP A 395 -9.19 25.12 9.47
CA ASP A 395 -8.95 26.00 10.61
C ASP A 395 -9.65 25.49 11.88
N GLY A 396 -10.90 25.03 11.76
CA GLY A 396 -11.70 24.51 12.88
C GLY A 396 -11.17 23.19 13.44
N ILE A 397 -10.87 22.21 12.58
CA ILE A 397 -10.31 20.92 13.01
C ILE A 397 -8.96 21.12 13.72
N ALA A 398 -8.06 21.93 13.15
CA ALA A 398 -6.77 22.22 13.76
C ALA A 398 -6.93 22.92 15.12
N LEU A 399 -7.92 23.81 15.26
CA LEU A 399 -8.25 24.44 16.53
C LEU A 399 -8.70 23.41 17.59
N ARG A 400 -9.57 22.46 17.23
CA ARG A 400 -10.02 21.40 18.16
C ARG A 400 -8.90 20.46 18.56
N LEU A 401 -8.08 20.05 17.60
CA LEU A 401 -7.00 19.10 17.82
C LEU A 401 -5.79 19.71 18.56
N LYS A 402 -5.74 21.02 18.79
CA LYS A 402 -4.73 21.63 19.65
C LYS A 402 -4.74 21.00 21.06
N ASP A 403 -5.94 20.83 21.62
CA ASP A 403 -6.13 20.36 23.01
C ASP A 403 -6.75 18.96 23.09
N ARG A 404 -7.11 18.35 21.96
CA ARG A 404 -7.73 17.02 21.86
C ARG A 404 -6.95 16.11 20.92
N SER A 405 -7.06 14.80 21.12
CA SER A 405 -6.44 13.78 20.26
C SER A 405 -7.32 13.40 19.06
N ALA A 406 -8.63 13.62 19.15
CA ALA A 406 -9.59 13.39 18.09
C ALA A 406 -10.60 14.54 17.98
N CYS A 407 -11.06 14.82 16.77
CA CYS A 407 -12.12 15.77 16.45
C CYS A 407 -13.01 15.15 15.39
N MET A 408 -14.31 15.40 15.47
CA MET A 408 -15.29 14.85 14.57
C MET A 408 -15.95 15.95 13.73
N VAL A 409 -16.21 15.64 12.46
CA VAL A 409 -17.14 16.39 11.62
C VAL A 409 -18.41 15.57 11.47
N GLN A 410 -19.53 16.10 11.95
CA GLN A 410 -20.83 15.42 11.96
C GLN A 410 -21.23 15.01 10.53
N ALA A 411 -21.72 13.77 10.38
CA ALA A 411 -22.08 13.15 9.10
C ALA A 411 -20.91 12.99 8.11
N HIS A 412 -19.67 13.14 8.57
CA HIS A 412 -18.46 12.92 7.77
C HIS A 412 -17.55 11.87 8.42
N GLY A 413 -16.98 12.17 9.58
CA GLY A 413 -16.03 11.26 10.23
C GLY A 413 -15.13 11.93 11.25
N VAL A 414 -14.15 11.19 11.72
CA VAL A 414 -13.22 11.59 12.78
C VAL A 414 -11.83 11.83 12.18
N PHE A 415 -11.19 12.90 12.63
CA PHE A 415 -9.77 13.19 12.44
C PHE A 415 -9.06 12.95 13.77
N ALA A 416 -8.12 12.02 13.79
CA ALA A 416 -7.34 11.67 14.98
C ALA A 416 -5.86 11.96 14.74
N ARG A 417 -5.18 12.55 15.73
CA ARG A 417 -3.73 12.81 15.69
C ARG A 417 -2.98 11.98 16.72
N GLY A 418 -1.69 11.78 16.46
CA GLY A 418 -0.78 11.10 17.37
C GLY A 418 0.68 11.49 17.16
N GLY A 419 1.53 11.15 18.12
CA GLY A 419 2.98 11.16 18.02
C GLY A 419 3.52 10.03 17.13
N SER A 420 2.67 9.06 16.77
CA SER A 420 2.92 8.05 15.73
C SER A 420 1.63 7.71 14.98
N LEU A 421 1.75 6.96 13.89
CA LEU A 421 0.61 6.51 13.09
C LEU A 421 -0.26 5.51 13.87
N GLU A 422 0.37 4.68 14.70
CA GLU A 422 -0.27 3.75 15.62
C GLU A 422 -1.07 4.50 16.69
N GLU A 423 -0.53 5.57 17.29
CA GLU A 423 -1.28 6.40 18.25
C GLU A 423 -2.47 7.11 17.59
N ALA A 424 -2.31 7.60 16.36
CA ALA A 424 -3.41 8.21 15.62
C ALA A 424 -4.52 7.17 15.31
N LEU A 425 -4.15 5.95 14.89
CA LEU A 425 -5.07 4.84 14.68
C LEU A 425 -5.75 4.40 15.99
N PHE A 426 -5.01 4.34 17.09
CA PHE A 426 -5.53 4.06 18.42
C PHE A 426 -6.65 5.04 18.79
N ASN A 427 -6.40 6.35 18.67
CA ASN A 427 -7.38 7.39 18.98
C ASN A 427 -8.61 7.31 18.05
N LEU A 428 -8.43 6.94 16.78
CA LEU A 428 -9.54 6.72 15.84
C LEU A 428 -10.39 5.51 16.24
N CYS A 429 -9.77 4.37 16.54
CA CYS A 429 -10.43 3.15 17.01
C CYS A 429 -11.22 3.39 18.29
N LEU A 430 -10.66 4.15 19.25
CA LEU A 430 -11.37 4.51 20.48
C LEU A 430 -12.61 5.37 20.19
N SER A 431 -12.53 6.29 19.23
CA SER A 431 -13.65 7.17 18.90
C SER A 431 -14.84 6.36 18.35
N GLU A 432 -14.56 5.38 17.49
CA GLU A 432 -15.56 4.46 16.96
C GLU A 432 -16.11 3.51 18.05
N HIS A 433 -15.22 2.97 18.90
CA HIS A 433 -15.60 2.09 20.00
C HIS A 433 -16.54 2.77 21.00
N SER A 434 -16.19 3.98 21.45
CA SER A 434 -17.05 4.78 22.32
C SER A 434 -18.40 5.09 21.67
N GLY A 435 -18.41 5.37 20.36
CA GLY A 435 -19.65 5.51 19.59
C GLY A 435 -20.50 4.24 19.62
N TYR A 436 -19.88 3.07 19.46
CA TYR A 436 -20.60 1.80 19.44
C TYR A 436 -21.16 1.44 20.82
N VAL A 437 -20.38 1.62 21.90
CA VAL A 437 -20.85 1.41 23.28
C VAL A 437 -22.04 2.33 23.59
N LEU A 438 -21.95 3.61 23.23
CA LEU A 438 -23.07 4.57 23.39
C LEU A 438 -24.33 4.13 22.64
N HIS A 439 -24.18 3.65 21.40
CA HIS A 439 -25.29 3.14 20.61
C HIS A 439 -25.98 1.95 21.31
N LEU A 440 -25.19 0.97 21.76
CA LEU A 440 -25.70 -0.22 22.45
C LEU A 440 -26.38 0.11 23.78
N LEU A 441 -25.82 1.04 24.56
CA LEU A 441 -26.45 1.54 25.79
C LEU A 441 -27.78 2.24 25.51
N GLY A 442 -27.88 2.96 24.40
CA GLY A 442 -29.14 3.53 23.91
C GLY A 442 -30.20 2.47 23.64
N LEU A 443 -29.82 1.35 23.01
CA LEU A 443 -30.73 0.21 22.79
C LEU A 443 -31.18 -0.46 24.09
N LEU A 444 -30.33 -0.44 25.12
CA LEU A 444 -30.64 -0.96 26.45
C LEU A 444 -31.45 0.02 27.31
N GLY A 445 -31.58 1.29 26.90
CA GLY A 445 -32.21 2.34 27.69
C GLY A 445 -31.46 2.66 28.98
N ALA A 446 -30.13 2.58 28.96
CA ALA A 446 -29.29 2.77 30.13
C ALA A 446 -29.24 4.25 30.58
N ASP A 447 -29.04 4.47 31.89
CA ASP A 447 -28.84 5.81 32.45
C ASP A 447 -27.43 6.34 32.16
N LEU A 448 -27.28 7.02 31.01
CA LEU A 448 -26.01 7.62 30.61
C LEU A 448 -25.52 8.69 31.59
N ALA A 449 -26.41 9.39 32.30
CA ALA A 449 -26.01 10.43 33.25
C ALA A 449 -25.42 9.79 34.51
N GLY A 450 -26.06 8.75 35.03
CA GLY A 450 -25.54 7.93 36.12
C GLY A 450 -24.19 7.28 35.80
N ILE A 451 -24.06 6.69 34.60
CA ILE A 451 -22.80 6.09 34.13
C ILE A 451 -21.68 7.14 34.10
N ARG A 452 -21.93 8.33 33.50
CA ARG A 452 -20.93 9.42 33.44
C ARG A 452 -20.52 9.90 34.82
N LYS A 453 -21.47 10.09 35.73
CA LYS A 453 -21.17 10.46 37.12
C LYS A 453 -20.26 9.42 37.78
N LYS A 454 -20.54 8.12 37.58
CA LYS A 454 -19.72 7.06 38.15
C LYS A 454 -18.31 7.04 37.54
N LEU A 455 -18.21 7.29 36.25
CA LEU A 455 -16.95 7.39 35.53
C LEU A 455 -16.09 8.56 36.06
N ASP A 456 -16.69 9.72 36.33
CA ASP A 456 -16.01 10.87 36.93
C ASP A 456 -15.45 10.54 38.33
N GLU A 457 -16.22 9.80 39.15
CA GLU A 457 -15.76 9.31 40.46
C GLU A 457 -14.56 8.35 40.33
N LEU A 458 -14.51 7.57 39.26
CA LEU A 458 -13.47 6.57 39.01
C LEU A 458 -12.23 7.13 38.29
N ARG A 459 -12.23 8.42 37.92
CA ARG A 459 -11.13 9.02 37.16
C ARG A 459 -9.73 8.76 37.76
N PRO A 460 -9.50 8.92 39.07
CA PRO A 460 -8.19 8.68 39.66
C PRO A 460 -7.72 7.22 39.55
N TRP A 461 -8.66 6.27 39.58
CA TRP A 461 -8.36 4.85 39.37
C TRP A 461 -8.09 4.58 37.89
N LEU A 462 -8.91 5.10 36.98
CA LEU A 462 -8.71 4.94 35.53
C LEU A 462 -7.35 5.45 35.07
N ASP A 463 -6.90 6.60 35.59
CA ASP A 463 -5.60 7.16 35.22
C ASP A 463 -4.42 6.28 35.64
N GLN A 464 -4.59 5.45 36.68
CA GLN A 464 -3.61 4.45 37.14
C GLN A 464 -3.78 3.09 36.46
N ALA A 465 -5.03 2.68 36.23
CA ALA A 465 -5.37 1.39 35.67
C ALA A 465 -5.03 1.30 34.18
N LEU A 466 -5.27 2.39 33.45
CA LEU A 466 -5.04 2.52 32.01
C LEU A 466 -3.87 3.49 31.77
N PRO A 467 -2.65 2.98 31.52
CA PRO A 467 -1.49 3.82 31.27
C PRO A 467 -1.67 4.64 29.99
N ALA A 468 -0.94 5.76 29.86
CA ALA A 468 -0.94 6.53 28.63
C ALA A 468 -0.33 5.71 27.48
N TYR A 469 -0.90 5.84 26.28
CA TYR A 469 -0.31 5.33 25.05
C TYR A 469 1.04 6.05 24.80
N GLY A 470 2.12 5.32 24.50
CA GLY A 470 3.45 5.94 24.42
C GLY A 470 4.49 5.14 23.64
N ASP A 471 5.77 5.54 23.70
CA ASP A 471 6.93 4.94 23.01
C ASP A 471 7.12 3.46 23.42
N GLU A 472 6.32 2.58 22.83
CA GLU A 472 6.06 1.23 23.31
C GLU A 472 7.06 0.19 22.82
N ALA A 473 8.14 0.60 22.14
CA ALA A 473 9.09 -0.30 21.51
C ALA A 473 8.35 -1.46 20.83
N HIS A 474 7.35 -1.14 20.01
CA HIS A 474 6.37 -2.10 19.46
C HIS A 474 7.01 -3.35 18.82
N GLY A 475 8.22 -3.23 18.28
CA GLY A 475 8.99 -4.37 17.74
C GLY A 475 9.80 -5.19 18.76
N ARG A 476 9.68 -4.91 20.07
CA ARG A 476 10.39 -5.63 21.14
C ARG A 476 9.74 -6.99 21.37
N VAL A 477 10.58 -8.02 21.31
CA VAL A 477 10.20 -9.41 21.56
C VAL A 477 11.26 -10.03 22.47
N ASP A 478 10.97 -10.13 23.76
CA ASP A 478 11.94 -10.59 24.77
C ASP A 478 12.21 -12.10 24.69
N PHE A 479 11.22 -12.88 24.26
CA PHE A 479 11.27 -14.34 24.13
C PHE A 479 11.32 -14.77 22.66
N ALA A 480 12.11 -14.06 21.84
CA ALA A 480 12.24 -14.32 20.40
C ALA A 480 12.86 -15.70 20.07
N ASP A 481 13.48 -16.34 21.06
CA ASP A 481 14.00 -17.71 21.00
C ASP A 481 12.93 -18.80 21.13
N GLU A 482 11.67 -18.44 21.45
CA GLU A 482 10.51 -19.33 21.46
C GLU A 482 9.53 -19.02 20.30
N PRO A 483 9.85 -19.42 19.04
CA PRO A 483 9.08 -19.02 17.86
C PRO A 483 7.62 -19.47 17.87
N ASP A 484 7.33 -20.67 18.39
CA ASP A 484 5.96 -21.20 18.48
C ASP A 484 5.10 -20.36 19.45
N THR A 485 5.70 -19.90 20.56
CA THR A 485 5.04 -19.03 21.53
C THR A 485 4.79 -17.65 20.93
N VAL A 486 5.78 -17.10 20.22
CA VAL A 486 5.64 -15.82 19.49
C VAL A 486 4.53 -15.90 18.43
N GLU A 487 4.52 -16.96 17.63
CA GLU A 487 3.50 -17.19 16.60
C GLU A 487 2.09 -17.31 17.21
N LEU A 488 1.97 -17.96 18.36
CA LEU A 488 0.71 -18.05 19.11
C LEU A 488 0.21 -16.66 19.53
N PHE A 489 1.04 -15.83 20.16
CA PHE A 489 0.65 -14.46 20.56
C PHE A 489 0.26 -13.60 19.35
N LEU A 490 1.04 -13.66 18.28
CA LEU A 490 0.74 -12.93 17.03
C LEU A 490 -0.59 -13.38 16.42
N THR A 491 -0.83 -14.69 16.36
CA THR A 491 -2.05 -15.27 15.78
C THR A 491 -3.28 -14.92 16.60
N GLU A 492 -3.24 -15.09 17.91
CA GLU A 492 -4.38 -14.77 18.77
C GLU A 492 -4.61 -13.26 18.86
N GLY A 493 -3.55 -12.44 18.84
CA GLY A 493 -3.70 -10.98 18.81
C GLY A 493 -4.35 -10.47 17.53
N PHE A 494 -3.99 -11.05 16.38
CA PHE A 494 -4.65 -10.80 15.11
C PHE A 494 -6.13 -11.21 15.13
N ARG A 495 -6.45 -12.39 15.65
CA ARG A 495 -7.84 -12.85 15.79
C ARG A 495 -8.65 -11.94 16.70
N ALA A 496 -8.07 -11.46 17.80
CA ALA A 496 -8.73 -10.53 18.69
C ALA A 496 -9.06 -9.19 18.00
N PHE A 497 -8.19 -8.74 17.08
CA PHE A 497 -8.41 -7.58 16.23
C PHE A 497 -9.53 -7.79 15.20
N GLU A 498 -9.45 -8.85 14.39
CA GLU A 498 -10.50 -9.16 13.40
C GLU A 498 -11.87 -9.39 14.06
N SER A 499 -11.87 -10.03 15.22
CA SER A 499 -13.08 -10.33 15.98
C SER A 499 -13.60 -9.13 16.78
N ARG A 500 -12.88 -7.99 16.78
CA ARG A 500 -13.20 -6.76 17.53
C ARG A 500 -13.50 -7.05 19.00
N TYR A 501 -12.59 -7.75 19.67
CA TYR A 501 -12.70 -7.98 21.12
C TYR A 501 -12.31 -6.75 21.94
N SER A 502 -11.51 -5.85 21.35
CA SER A 502 -11.13 -4.57 21.94
C SER A 502 -10.71 -3.62 20.81
N PRO A 503 -10.58 -2.32 21.05
CA PRO A 503 -9.93 -1.41 20.11
C PRO A 503 -8.46 -1.77 19.83
N PHE A 504 -7.92 -1.28 18.70
CA PHE A 504 -6.51 -1.41 18.35
C PHE A 504 -5.59 -1.04 19.52
N HIS A 505 -4.56 -1.86 19.76
CA HIS A 505 -3.55 -1.72 20.82
C HIS A 505 -4.14 -1.51 22.22
N THR A 506 -5.28 -2.14 22.50
CA THR A 506 -5.84 -2.24 23.85
C THR A 506 -5.98 -3.69 24.29
N GLY A 507 -6.21 -3.89 25.58
CA GLY A 507 -6.30 -5.20 26.18
C GLY A 507 -4.96 -5.93 26.22
N SER A 508 -4.90 -7.00 27.01
CA SER A 508 -3.68 -7.75 27.23
C SER A 508 -3.89 -9.26 27.14
N MET A 509 -2.79 -9.96 26.88
CA MET A 509 -2.70 -11.42 26.95
C MET A 509 -1.44 -11.81 27.72
N SER A 510 -1.51 -12.92 28.45
CA SER A 510 -0.33 -13.45 29.12
C SER A 510 -0.33 -14.97 29.26
N ILE A 511 0.88 -15.51 29.44
CA ILE A 511 1.13 -16.91 29.77
C ILE A 511 2.09 -16.98 30.96
N LYS A 512 1.76 -17.81 31.95
CA LYS A 512 2.62 -18.09 33.12
C LYS A 512 3.71 -19.10 32.76
N THR A 513 4.96 -18.75 33.03
CA THR A 513 6.14 -19.61 32.88
C THR A 513 6.82 -19.86 34.24
N ALA A 514 8.03 -20.42 34.24
CA ALA A 514 8.75 -20.79 35.47
C ALA A 514 9.37 -19.56 36.17
N GLY A 515 8.56 -18.86 36.97
CA GLY A 515 9.01 -17.69 37.72
C GLY A 515 8.84 -16.35 37.00
N THR A 516 8.53 -16.40 35.70
CA THR A 516 8.20 -15.26 34.84
C THR A 516 6.77 -15.39 34.27
N LEU A 517 6.30 -14.35 33.60
CA LEU A 517 5.16 -14.39 32.69
C LEU A 517 5.58 -13.79 31.35
N LEU A 518 5.07 -14.38 30.28
CA LEU A 518 5.08 -13.78 28.95
C LEU A 518 3.85 -12.87 28.86
N TYR A 519 4.06 -11.60 28.53
CA TYR A 519 3.04 -10.56 28.62
C TYR A 519 3.00 -9.72 27.36
N MET A 520 1.77 -9.47 26.89
CA MET A 520 1.49 -8.68 25.70
C MET A 520 0.45 -7.61 26.06
N PRO A 521 0.87 -6.36 26.34
CA PRO A 521 -0.02 -5.27 26.79
C PRO A 521 -0.85 -4.60 25.69
N HIS A 522 -0.52 -4.85 24.42
CA HIS A 522 -1.25 -4.37 23.25
C HIS A 522 -1.74 -5.57 22.45
N ALA A 523 -2.51 -6.43 23.12
CA ALA A 523 -2.86 -7.74 22.60
C ALA A 523 -3.70 -7.66 21.32
N VAL A 524 -4.52 -6.62 21.17
CA VAL A 524 -5.37 -6.45 19.99
C VAL A 524 -4.65 -5.69 18.89
N MET A 525 -4.20 -6.39 17.86
CA MET A 525 -3.33 -5.82 16.82
C MET A 525 -3.52 -6.52 15.46
N PRO A 526 -3.33 -5.84 14.33
CA PRO A 526 -3.24 -6.46 13.01
C PRO A 526 -1.85 -7.09 12.78
N HIS A 527 -1.73 -7.93 11.76
CA HIS A 527 -0.45 -8.58 11.41
C HIS A 527 0.72 -7.62 11.19
N ASP A 528 0.46 -6.44 10.63
CA ASP A 528 1.52 -5.50 10.22
C ASP A 528 1.92 -4.49 11.31
N LEU A 529 1.15 -4.39 12.39
CA LEU A 529 1.39 -3.43 13.48
C LEU A 529 1.42 -4.19 14.80
N PRO A 530 2.46 -5.02 15.05
CA PRO A 530 2.49 -5.80 16.27
C PRO A 530 2.76 -4.94 17.51
N GLY A 531 2.24 -5.39 18.65
CA GLY A 531 2.59 -4.87 19.97
C GLY A 531 3.82 -5.55 20.56
N PRO A 532 4.41 -4.96 21.62
CA PRO A 532 5.54 -5.53 22.33
C PRO A 532 5.16 -6.86 23.01
N MET A 533 6.10 -7.79 23.00
CA MET A 533 6.02 -9.11 23.65
C MET A 533 7.13 -9.19 24.70
N LEU A 534 6.73 -9.17 25.97
CA LEU A 534 7.64 -8.97 27.10
C LEU A 534 7.76 -10.23 27.95
N GLU A 535 8.94 -10.51 28.46
CA GLU A 535 9.13 -11.48 29.53
C GLU A 535 9.37 -10.73 30.85
N LEU A 536 8.48 -10.92 31.81
CA LEU A 536 8.46 -10.16 33.06
C LEU A 536 8.48 -11.10 34.27
N PRO A 537 9.07 -10.72 35.42
CA PRO A 537 9.00 -11.53 36.63
C PRO A 537 7.55 -11.64 37.12
N LEU A 538 7.20 -12.81 37.69
CA LEU A 538 5.88 -13.01 38.31
C LEU A 538 5.68 -12.14 39.56
N LYS A 539 6.77 -11.85 40.28
CA LYS A 539 6.72 -10.96 41.44
C LYS A 539 6.55 -9.51 40.97
N GLY A 540 5.63 -8.82 41.63
CA GLY A 540 5.29 -7.43 41.34
C GLY A 540 6.19 -6.39 42.01
N GLY A 541 5.78 -5.13 41.90
CA GLY A 541 6.44 -3.98 42.53
C GLY A 541 7.66 -3.43 41.78
N ASP A 542 7.75 -3.71 40.48
CA ASP A 542 8.80 -3.22 39.59
C ASP A 542 8.30 -2.08 38.67
N GLU A 543 9.22 -1.51 37.88
CA GLU A 543 8.91 -0.45 36.92
C GLU A 543 7.89 -0.90 35.85
N ALA A 544 7.85 -2.20 35.53
CA ALA A 544 6.89 -2.75 34.58
C ALA A 544 5.45 -2.65 35.11
N GLU A 545 5.23 -2.92 36.39
CA GLU A 545 3.91 -2.75 37.02
C GLU A 545 3.45 -1.29 37.00
N ALA A 546 4.36 -0.35 37.25
CA ALA A 546 4.06 1.08 37.15
C ALA A 546 3.76 1.51 35.70
N ARG A 547 4.38 0.87 34.71
CA ARG A 547 4.18 1.16 33.29
C ARG A 547 2.90 0.57 32.73
N TRP A 548 2.58 -0.68 33.07
CA TRP A 548 1.47 -1.43 32.48
C TRP A 548 0.23 -1.47 33.38
N GLY A 549 0.31 -0.82 34.53
CA GLY A 549 -0.83 -0.49 35.37
C GLY A 549 -1.54 -1.70 35.97
N TRP A 550 -2.86 -1.59 36.04
CA TRP A 550 -3.72 -2.54 36.74
C TRP A 550 -3.72 -3.92 36.09
N ASP A 551 -3.68 -4.00 34.76
CA ASP A 551 -3.66 -5.25 34.00
C ASP A 551 -2.51 -6.17 34.43
N LEU A 552 -1.27 -5.68 34.36
CA LEU A 552 -0.11 -6.49 34.73
C LEU A 552 -0.13 -6.88 36.21
N LYS A 553 -0.53 -5.95 37.09
CA LYS A 553 -0.68 -6.21 38.51
C LYS A 553 -1.67 -7.34 38.79
N MET A 554 -2.84 -7.31 38.17
CA MET A 554 -3.87 -8.35 38.35
C MET A 554 -3.41 -9.68 37.79
N SER A 555 -2.82 -9.72 36.59
CA SER A 555 -2.29 -10.95 35.99
C SER A 555 -1.25 -11.63 36.89
N ARG A 556 -0.36 -10.87 37.52
CA ARG A 556 0.61 -11.39 38.50
C ARG A 556 -0.06 -11.98 39.73
N ILE A 557 -1.04 -11.30 40.32
CA ILE A 557 -1.77 -11.79 41.49
C ILE A 557 -2.49 -13.09 41.15
N ILE A 558 -3.25 -13.10 40.05
CA ILE A 558 -3.98 -14.28 39.59
C ILE A 558 -3.04 -15.47 39.38
N TYR A 559 -1.90 -15.28 38.71
CA TYR A 559 -0.94 -16.36 38.53
C TYR A 559 -0.28 -16.83 39.82
N GLN A 560 -0.08 -15.96 40.81
CA GLN A 560 0.51 -16.39 42.09
C GLN A 560 -0.48 -17.19 42.94
N GLU A 561 -1.78 -16.89 42.83
CA GLU A 561 -2.83 -17.48 43.67
C GLU A 561 -3.55 -18.67 43.03
N THR A 562 -3.33 -18.91 41.73
CA THR A 562 -4.06 -19.94 40.97
C THR A 562 -3.14 -20.86 40.15
N PRO A 563 -3.64 -22.05 39.76
CA PRO A 563 -2.95 -22.93 38.81
C PRO A 563 -3.11 -22.50 37.34
N LEU A 564 -3.83 -21.41 37.06
CA LEU A 564 -4.12 -20.93 35.69
C LEU A 564 -2.82 -20.67 34.90
N LYS A 565 -2.89 -20.88 33.59
CA LYS A 565 -1.72 -20.81 32.70
C LYS A 565 -1.79 -19.65 31.72
N ALA A 566 -2.97 -19.27 31.27
CA ALA A 566 -3.17 -18.19 30.33
C ALA A 566 -4.23 -17.23 30.84
N LEU A 567 -4.06 -15.95 30.55
CA LEU A 567 -5.05 -14.90 30.82
C LEU A 567 -5.20 -14.03 29.59
N SER A 568 -6.40 -13.53 29.38
CA SER A 568 -6.62 -12.37 28.50
C SER A 568 -7.57 -11.38 29.15
N HIS A 569 -7.39 -10.12 28.77
CA HIS A 569 -8.20 -9.01 29.22
C HIS A 569 -8.52 -8.10 28.03
N PHE A 570 -9.81 -7.92 27.73
CA PHE A 570 -10.27 -7.15 26.57
C PHE A 570 -11.50 -6.30 26.90
N TYR A 571 -11.87 -5.38 26.01
CA TYR A 571 -13.02 -4.49 26.17
C TYR A 571 -14.05 -4.69 25.03
N PRO A 572 -14.79 -5.81 24.97
CA PRO A 572 -15.80 -5.99 23.93
C PRO A 572 -16.98 -5.04 24.19
N ALA A 573 -17.34 -4.24 23.20
CA ALA A 573 -18.35 -3.18 23.34
C ALA A 573 -19.71 -3.69 23.84
N GLU A 574 -20.11 -4.89 23.40
CA GLU A 574 -21.36 -5.54 23.80
C GLU A 574 -21.36 -5.89 25.29
N VAL A 575 -20.24 -6.40 25.80
CA VAL A 575 -20.12 -6.78 27.20
C VAL A 575 -20.01 -5.53 28.07
N GLU A 576 -19.29 -4.51 27.63
CA GLU A 576 -19.25 -3.20 28.30
C GLU A 576 -20.65 -2.59 28.38
N ALA A 577 -21.41 -2.55 27.28
CA ALA A 577 -22.77 -2.00 27.30
C ALA A 577 -23.70 -2.75 28.27
N VAL A 578 -23.67 -4.09 28.27
CA VAL A 578 -24.45 -4.88 29.24
C VAL A 578 -23.98 -4.61 30.68
N SER A 579 -22.69 -4.62 30.93
CA SER A 579 -22.11 -4.34 32.26
C SER A 579 -22.52 -2.96 32.80
N LEU A 580 -22.35 -1.91 31.98
CA LEU A 580 -22.64 -0.53 32.36
C LEU A 580 -24.15 -0.26 32.51
N SER A 581 -24.99 -0.97 31.74
CA SER A 581 -26.46 -0.91 31.91
C SER A 581 -26.95 -1.44 33.27
N ARG A 582 -26.09 -2.19 33.99
CA ARG A 582 -26.40 -2.83 35.27
C ARG A 582 -25.62 -2.25 36.45
N LEU A 583 -25.05 -1.04 36.32
CA LEU A 583 -24.28 -0.42 37.41
C LEU A 583 -25.05 -0.30 38.73
N ASP A 584 -26.33 0.05 38.68
CA ASP A 584 -27.17 0.20 39.87
C ASP A 584 -27.40 -1.12 40.62
N ASP A 585 -27.27 -2.26 39.92
CA ASP A 585 -27.43 -3.58 40.49
C ASP A 585 -26.22 -4.00 41.34
N LEU A 586 -25.03 -3.42 41.08
CA LEU A 586 -23.80 -3.72 41.83
C LEU A 586 -23.91 -3.35 43.32
N GLY A 587 -24.74 -2.37 43.66
CA GLY A 587 -25.03 -2.01 45.06
C GLY A 587 -25.98 -2.97 45.77
N ARG A 588 -26.60 -3.92 45.05
CA ARG A 588 -27.64 -4.83 45.53
C ARG A 588 -27.21 -6.30 45.53
N GLY A 589 -26.08 -6.61 44.91
CA GLY A 589 -25.53 -7.95 44.77
C GLY A 589 -24.53 -8.01 43.61
N THR A 590 -24.19 -9.22 43.16
CA THR A 590 -23.35 -9.42 41.97
C THR A 590 -24.26 -9.66 40.75
N PRO A 591 -24.50 -8.66 39.90
CA PRO A 591 -25.28 -8.86 38.68
C PRO A 591 -24.59 -9.85 37.76
N LYS A 592 -25.38 -10.53 36.93
CA LYS A 592 -24.87 -11.56 36.02
C LYS A 592 -25.38 -11.37 34.60
N ILE A 593 -24.57 -11.82 33.66
CA ILE A 593 -24.91 -11.98 32.25
C ILE A 593 -25.31 -13.44 32.05
N VAL A 594 -26.60 -13.66 31.79
CA VAL A 594 -27.15 -15.01 31.62
C VAL A 594 -27.33 -15.29 30.12
N PRO A 595 -26.76 -16.39 29.58
CA PRO A 595 -26.94 -16.73 28.17
C PRO A 595 -28.40 -16.94 27.78
N ILE A 596 -28.77 -16.51 26.57
CA ILE A 596 -30.09 -16.77 25.98
C ILE A 596 -29.99 -17.56 24.66
N ASP A 597 -28.77 -17.82 24.21
CA ASP A 597 -28.45 -18.67 23.08
C ASP A 597 -27.98 -20.06 23.55
N ALA A 598 -28.05 -21.04 22.65
CA ALA A 598 -27.79 -22.43 22.99
C ALA A 598 -26.33 -22.72 23.36
N GLU A 599 -25.39 -22.11 22.64
CA GLU A 599 -23.95 -22.34 22.83
C GLU A 599 -23.46 -21.70 24.12
N GLY A 600 -23.78 -20.42 24.33
CA GLY A 600 -23.47 -19.69 25.55
C GLY A 600 -24.07 -20.39 26.77
N GLY A 601 -25.32 -20.86 26.68
CA GLY A 601 -25.93 -21.62 27.76
C GLY A 601 -25.20 -22.93 28.05
N PHE A 602 -24.70 -23.63 27.03
CA PHE A 602 -23.92 -24.85 27.23
C PHE A 602 -22.60 -24.59 27.98
N LEU A 603 -21.92 -23.49 27.64
CA LEU A 603 -20.62 -23.13 28.23
C LEU A 603 -20.75 -22.50 29.62
N TYR A 604 -21.73 -21.62 29.84
CA TYR A 604 -21.89 -20.88 31.10
C TYR A 604 -23.32 -20.93 31.61
N PRO A 605 -23.54 -21.23 32.90
CA PRO A 605 -24.85 -21.02 33.52
C PRO A 605 -25.17 -19.52 33.65
N SER A 606 -24.16 -18.73 34.02
CA SER A 606 -24.18 -17.26 34.10
C SER A 606 -22.74 -16.76 34.21
N VAL A 607 -22.50 -15.50 33.88
CA VAL A 607 -21.18 -14.84 34.01
C VAL A 607 -21.31 -13.64 34.95
N PRO A 608 -20.53 -13.55 36.04
CA PRO A 608 -20.64 -12.44 36.98
C PRO A 608 -20.09 -11.13 36.40
N ILE A 609 -20.73 -10.03 36.79
CA ILE A 609 -20.24 -8.66 36.59
C ILE A 609 -19.73 -8.16 37.95
N LEU A 610 -18.43 -7.90 38.04
CA LEU A 610 -17.77 -7.38 39.22
C LEU A 610 -17.78 -5.85 39.25
N PRO A 611 -17.69 -5.23 40.45
CA PRO A 611 -17.56 -3.79 40.56
C PRO A 611 -16.22 -3.30 39.98
N PRO A 612 -16.10 -1.99 39.68
CA PRO A 612 -14.84 -1.38 39.28
C PRO A 612 -13.80 -1.52 40.40
N ASP A 613 -12.53 -1.67 40.04
CA ASP A 613 -11.43 -1.95 40.98
C ASP A 613 -11.77 -3.08 41.98
N PRO A 614 -12.13 -4.29 41.50
CA PRO A 614 -12.54 -5.35 42.38
C PRO A 614 -11.38 -5.80 43.29
N ASP A 615 -11.72 -6.28 44.49
CA ASP A 615 -10.78 -7.01 45.33
C ASP A 615 -10.16 -8.16 44.51
N PRO A 616 -8.82 -8.31 44.47
CA PRO A 616 -8.17 -9.38 43.73
C PRO A 616 -8.71 -10.77 44.06
N ASP A 617 -9.07 -11.04 45.33
CA ASP A 617 -9.68 -12.31 45.75
C ASP A 617 -10.99 -12.58 45.01
N LEU A 618 -11.80 -11.52 44.77
CA LEU A 618 -13.08 -11.63 44.09
C LEU A 618 -12.88 -11.95 42.61
N LEU A 619 -11.92 -11.28 41.97
CA LEU A 619 -11.56 -11.55 40.57
C LEU A 619 -11.00 -12.97 40.40
N VAL A 620 -10.09 -13.39 41.29
CA VAL A 620 -9.51 -14.74 41.30
C VAL A 620 -10.59 -15.80 41.45
N ARG A 621 -11.51 -15.65 42.42
CA ARG A 621 -12.63 -16.59 42.61
C ARG A 621 -13.52 -16.65 41.37
N ALA A 622 -13.88 -15.51 40.79
CA ALA A 622 -14.70 -15.47 39.59
C ALA A 622 -14.03 -16.21 38.41
N LEU A 623 -12.72 -16.02 38.20
CA LEU A 623 -11.98 -16.72 37.15
C LEU A 623 -11.81 -18.22 37.43
N MET A 624 -11.66 -18.63 38.68
CA MET A 624 -11.59 -20.04 39.04
C MET A 624 -12.93 -20.76 38.85
N ASP A 625 -14.03 -20.10 39.21
CA ASP A 625 -15.38 -20.68 39.15
C ASP A 625 -15.96 -20.66 37.72
N TYR A 626 -15.72 -19.58 36.96
CA TYR A 626 -16.39 -19.35 35.67
C TYR A 626 -15.46 -19.34 34.45
N LYS A 627 -14.12 -19.28 34.65
CA LYS A 627 -13.10 -19.03 33.60
C LYS A 627 -13.22 -17.67 32.90
N ILE A 628 -14.29 -16.92 33.15
CA ILE A 628 -14.53 -15.61 32.57
C ILE A 628 -15.37 -14.75 33.50
N THR A 629 -15.12 -13.44 33.52
CA THR A 629 -15.95 -12.46 34.23
C THR A 629 -15.87 -11.10 33.54
N ALA A 630 -16.92 -10.30 33.68
CA ALA A 630 -16.91 -8.89 33.30
C ALA A 630 -16.62 -8.04 34.53
N VAL A 631 -15.87 -6.94 34.37
CA VAL A 631 -15.63 -5.93 35.39
C VAL A 631 -16.20 -4.61 34.88
N ALA A 632 -17.09 -3.98 35.63
CA ALA A 632 -17.62 -2.68 35.23
C ALA A 632 -16.48 -1.65 35.10
N PHE A 633 -16.39 -0.99 33.94
CA PHE A 633 -15.27 -0.11 33.55
C PHE A 633 -13.88 -0.80 33.51
N GLY A 634 -13.80 -2.11 33.67
CA GLY A 634 -12.54 -2.88 33.71
C GLY A 634 -12.54 -4.08 32.77
N GLY A 635 -13.31 -4.01 31.69
CA GLY A 635 -13.30 -5.00 30.61
C GLY A 635 -13.76 -6.41 31.00
N VAL A 636 -13.27 -7.39 30.25
CA VAL A 636 -13.57 -8.82 30.36
C VAL A 636 -12.28 -9.55 30.64
N TRP A 637 -12.23 -10.26 31.76
CA TRP A 637 -11.12 -11.12 32.13
C TRP A 637 -11.48 -12.57 31.82
N ALA A 638 -10.61 -13.26 31.09
CA ALA A 638 -10.75 -14.66 30.78
C ALA A 638 -9.48 -15.43 31.14
N ALA A 639 -9.66 -16.67 31.58
CA ALA A 639 -8.59 -17.54 32.03
C ALA A 639 -8.61 -18.88 31.29
N GLY A 640 -7.41 -19.39 31.03
CA GLY A 640 -7.18 -20.64 30.31
C GLY A 640 -6.22 -21.53 31.09
N GLU A 641 -6.45 -22.83 30.99
CA GLU A 641 -5.59 -23.85 31.60
C GLU A 641 -4.47 -24.28 30.64
N GLN A 642 -4.65 -24.04 29.33
CA GLN A 642 -3.72 -24.53 28.31
C GLN A 642 -3.07 -23.41 27.50
N SER A 643 -3.84 -22.44 27.01
CA SER A 643 -3.34 -21.42 26.07
C SER A 643 -4.15 -20.14 26.07
N VAL A 644 -3.58 -19.07 25.50
CA VAL A 644 -4.32 -17.82 25.26
C VAL A 644 -5.48 -18.01 24.28
N GLY A 645 -5.38 -18.94 23.32
CA GLY A 645 -6.49 -19.27 22.41
C GLY A 645 -7.74 -19.80 23.13
N GLU A 646 -7.57 -20.54 24.23
CA GLU A 646 -8.68 -20.96 25.10
C GLU A 646 -9.38 -19.74 25.71
N THR A 647 -8.62 -18.74 26.17
CA THR A 647 -9.18 -17.52 26.76
C THR A 647 -10.02 -16.73 25.74
N LEU A 648 -9.58 -16.67 24.48
CA LEU A 648 -10.31 -15.97 23.41
C LEU A 648 -11.65 -16.64 23.10
N ARG A 649 -11.75 -17.96 23.21
CA ARG A 649 -13.02 -18.69 23.06
C ARG A 649 -14.03 -18.22 24.12
N HIS A 650 -13.57 -17.98 25.35
CA HIS A 650 -14.43 -17.49 26.40
C HIS A 650 -14.95 -16.09 26.09
N VAL A 651 -14.06 -15.18 25.68
CA VAL A 651 -14.37 -13.79 25.32
C VAL A 651 -15.35 -13.74 24.14
N SER A 652 -15.12 -14.56 23.10
CA SER A 652 -15.99 -14.72 21.94
C SER A 652 -17.44 -15.04 22.35
N SER A 653 -17.60 -16.08 23.18
CA SER A 653 -18.92 -16.51 23.61
C SER A 653 -19.62 -15.46 24.46
N LEU A 654 -18.91 -14.77 25.38
CA LEU A 654 -19.52 -13.72 26.21
C LEU A 654 -19.93 -12.49 25.38
N LYS A 655 -19.14 -12.16 24.34
CA LYS A 655 -19.50 -11.12 23.38
C LYS A 655 -20.81 -11.45 22.68
N ASP A 656 -20.95 -12.65 22.15
CA ASP A 656 -22.16 -13.11 21.45
C ASP A 656 -23.38 -13.19 22.37
N ILE A 657 -23.20 -13.74 23.59
CA ILE A 657 -24.24 -13.74 24.63
C ILE A 657 -24.75 -12.32 24.86
N SER A 658 -23.84 -11.37 25.02
CA SER A 658 -24.18 -9.97 25.29
C SER A 658 -24.88 -9.33 24.08
N PHE A 659 -24.38 -9.59 22.87
CA PHE A 659 -25.01 -9.16 21.62
C PHE A 659 -26.47 -9.63 21.52
N TYR A 660 -26.73 -10.93 21.69
CA TYR A 660 -28.08 -11.48 21.61
C TYR A 660 -29.00 -10.89 22.68
N ARG A 661 -28.51 -10.67 23.90
CA ARG A 661 -29.29 -10.01 24.96
C ARG A 661 -29.66 -8.57 24.59
N ILE A 662 -28.72 -7.80 24.03
CA ILE A 662 -28.99 -6.43 23.57
C ILE A 662 -30.03 -6.44 22.44
N MET A 663 -29.89 -7.35 21.47
CA MET A 663 -30.85 -7.48 20.35
C MET A 663 -32.24 -7.95 20.81
N ALA A 664 -32.33 -8.83 21.82
CA ALA A 664 -33.61 -9.22 22.39
C ALA A 664 -34.29 -8.03 23.11
N LYS A 665 -33.52 -7.21 23.83
CA LYS A 665 -34.01 -5.98 24.47
C LYS A 665 -34.45 -4.92 23.45
N SER A 666 -33.71 -4.72 22.36
CA SER A 666 -34.10 -3.78 21.30
C SER A 666 -35.43 -4.17 20.63
N LYS A 667 -35.74 -5.49 20.60
CA LYS A 667 -37.05 -6.03 20.18
C LYS A 667 -38.12 -6.01 21.27
N LYS A 668 -37.85 -5.42 22.44
CA LYS A 668 -38.74 -5.37 23.61
C LYS A 668 -39.15 -6.76 24.13
N LEU A 669 -38.29 -7.77 23.94
CA LEU A 669 -38.51 -9.11 24.48
C LEU A 669 -38.18 -9.17 25.97
N ASN A 670 -38.83 -10.08 26.69
CA ASN A 670 -38.55 -10.32 28.10
C ASN A 670 -37.42 -11.36 28.25
N LEU A 671 -36.22 -10.89 28.62
CA LEU A 671 -35.04 -11.74 28.84
C LEU A 671 -35.27 -12.82 29.90
N GLU A 672 -35.99 -12.54 30.99
CA GLU A 672 -36.22 -13.51 32.08
C GLU A 672 -36.97 -14.76 31.60
N ARG A 673 -37.76 -14.63 30.52
CA ARG A 673 -38.47 -15.77 29.89
C ARG A 673 -37.60 -16.55 28.92
N MET A 674 -36.47 -15.98 28.51
CA MET A 674 -35.52 -16.57 27.56
C MET A 674 -34.32 -17.21 28.28
N GLU A 675 -34.04 -16.75 29.50
CA GLU A 675 -33.00 -17.31 30.35
C GLU A 675 -33.32 -18.76 30.74
N PRO A 676 -32.33 -19.68 30.68
CA PRO A 676 -32.55 -21.07 30.99
C PRO A 676 -32.87 -21.25 32.48
N GLU A 677 -33.84 -22.12 32.80
CA GLU A 677 -34.29 -22.35 34.19
C GLU A 677 -33.15 -22.69 35.16
N ARG A 678 -32.14 -23.43 34.69
CA ARG A 678 -30.95 -23.75 35.50
C ARG A 678 -30.20 -22.50 35.99
N ALA A 679 -30.23 -21.39 35.25
CA ALA A 679 -29.54 -20.17 35.65
C ALA A 679 -30.16 -19.52 36.90
N LYS A 680 -31.44 -19.79 37.20
CA LYS A 680 -32.10 -19.26 38.41
C LYS A 680 -31.55 -19.84 39.71
N VAL A 681 -30.85 -20.98 39.64
CA VAL A 681 -30.26 -21.67 40.79
C VAL A 681 -28.83 -21.21 41.05
N TRP A 682 -28.20 -20.53 40.08
CA TRP A 682 -26.82 -20.08 40.13
C TRP A 682 -26.74 -18.60 40.44
#